data_AF-Q6NTI9-F1
#
_entry.id   AF-Q6NTI9-F1
#
_cell.length_a   1.000
_cell.length_b   1.000
_cell.length_c   1.000
_cell.angle_alpha   90.00
_cell.angle_beta   90.00
_cell.angle_gamma   90.00
#
_symmetry.space_group_name_H-M   'P 1'
#
loop_
_entity.id
_entity.type
_entity.pdbx_description
1 polymer ?
#
loop_
_entity_poly.entity_id
_entity_poly.type
_entity_poly.pdbx_seq_one_letter_code
_entity_poly.pdbx_strand_id
1 'polypeptide(L)'
;MALSLLFTGTFFFLLSAEVLEARLEPYDSLYDNGVQAYHRGDWHSVILFMEKALRNRELLRRHHISCRLHCANHTGGFSDLPLNWGPVQDLTFFQRLLERAECLKRCEEEKIGAPSDFYITSQELQLEFNKRSPYNYLQVAYFKIHKIDKAVAAAYTFYIANPEHMEMRQNLEYYKMMEGVKESDFRDLEAKPHMHEFRLGVSYYTDEEPAPSIAHFEKALEEYFVADLECRSMCEGAYDYDGYNYMDYNSDLFQSITDHYVQVMNCRQSCVTELASQPGRDKPIEDFLPSHLNYLQFAYYNTNNYTKAIECAKTFLLFFPNDEVMNQNLAYYAAVLGEEEAKLIFAREDINAYIRRSVLEKELLYFAYDTFGIPFVDPDSWTPENVIPKRLREKQKMERETAARITEEIGNLMKEIENLVEVKNKETFDLTRTIHEGGPVLFDGVNVVMNSKILNGSQRVVTDGVISEEQCRELLRLTNAAASAGDGYRGTTSPHTPNEKFYGVTVYKALKLGQEGKVPLNSALLYYNVTDKVRRVVESYFRLDSPLYFSYSHLVCRTAVEEKQDGRKDLSHPVHVDNCILNAEANMCIKEHPAYTFRDYSAILYLNGDFEGGNFVFTELDAKTITAEVRPQCGRMVGFSSGEENPHGVNAVTKGQRCAVALWFTLDPRHNERERVQADDLIKMLFSPEADLFQEEALEKTGKPLPPGEANVRPSDSESPSVTPDANAIDKQLDNTDSVAAENTDSPVEHVQGPPVDSKSKTEL
;
A
#
# COMPACT_ATOMS: atom_id res chain seq x y z
N MET A 1 -90.94 -5.11 -0.13
CA MET A 1 -89.70 -4.32 0.07
C MET A 1 -89.00 -4.90 1.30
N ALA A 2 -88.40 -6.09 1.19
CA ALA A 2 -87.03 -6.40 0.70
C ALA A 2 -85.95 -5.92 1.71
N LEU A 3 -85.46 -6.81 2.60
CA LEU A 3 -84.19 -7.60 2.50
C LEU A 3 -82.93 -6.69 2.55
N SER A 4 -81.85 -6.86 3.31
CA SER A 4 -81.27 -7.85 4.27
C SER A 4 -80.03 -7.17 4.90
N LEU A 5 -79.81 -7.14 6.22
CA LEU A 5 -78.96 -8.03 7.07
C LEU A 5 -77.60 -8.52 6.51
N LEU A 6 -76.53 -8.11 7.22
CA LEU A 6 -75.26 -8.80 7.59
C LEU A 6 -74.28 -9.25 6.50
N PHE A 7 -73.06 -8.68 6.49
CA PHE A 7 -71.77 -9.39 6.45
C PHE A 7 -70.64 -8.45 6.95
N THR A 8 -70.03 -8.82 8.10
CA THR A 8 -68.58 -8.81 8.47
C THR A 8 -67.67 -7.75 7.83
N GLY A 9 -66.88 -6.96 8.58
CA GLY A 9 -65.75 -7.44 9.38
C GLY A 9 -64.42 -7.10 8.67
N THR A 10 -63.46 -6.53 9.41
CA THR A 10 -62.04 -6.34 9.06
C THR A 10 -61.69 -5.46 7.85
N PHE A 11 -61.52 -4.15 8.07
CA PHE A 11 -60.55 -3.31 7.33
C PHE A 11 -60.19 -2.06 8.17
N PHE A 12 -59.76 -2.28 9.41
CA PHE A 12 -59.21 -1.24 10.28
C PHE A 12 -58.00 -1.74 11.10
N PHE A 13 -57.22 -2.61 10.47
CA PHE A 13 -55.89 -3.05 10.90
C PHE A 13 -55.12 -3.34 9.61
N LEU A 14 -54.44 -2.33 9.05
CA LEU A 14 -53.35 -2.44 8.06
C LEU A 14 -52.78 -1.04 7.75
N LEU A 15 -52.45 -0.29 8.81
CA LEU A 15 -51.50 0.84 8.75
C LEU A 15 -50.43 0.70 9.86
N SER A 16 -50.16 -0.55 10.23
CA SER A 16 -49.14 -0.93 11.20
C SER A 16 -48.56 -2.29 10.77
N ALA A 17 -47.95 -2.32 9.58
CA ALA A 17 -47.10 -3.41 9.09
C ALA A 17 -46.44 -3.02 7.75
N GLU A 18 -45.73 -1.89 7.70
CA GLU A 18 -44.76 -1.61 6.62
C GLU A 18 -43.74 -0.52 7.05
N VAL A 19 -43.33 -0.56 8.33
CA VAL A 19 -41.98 -0.17 8.71
C VAL A 19 -41.25 -1.47 9.01
N LEU A 20 -40.97 -2.22 7.95
CA LEU A 20 -39.81 -3.09 7.99
C LEU A 20 -38.63 -2.11 8.02
N GLU A 21 -37.91 -1.99 9.13
CA GLU A 21 -36.70 -1.18 9.23
C GLU A 21 -35.85 -1.42 7.98
N ALA A 22 -35.77 -0.41 7.11
CA ALA A 22 -35.06 -0.53 5.86
C ALA A 22 -33.56 -0.60 6.17
N ARG A 23 -33.05 -1.80 6.35
CA ARG A 23 -31.62 -2.10 6.52
C ARG A 23 -30.84 -1.35 5.45
N LEU A 24 -29.83 -0.58 5.88
CA LEU A 24 -28.98 0.14 4.95
C LEU A 24 -28.29 -0.87 4.03
N GLU A 25 -28.49 -0.75 2.72
CA GLU A 25 -27.86 -1.69 1.79
C GLU A 25 -26.35 -1.40 1.72
N PRO A 26 -25.49 -2.43 1.83
CA PRO A 26 -24.04 -2.28 1.71
C PRO A 26 -23.65 -1.60 0.39
N TYR A 27 -22.83 -0.55 0.48
CA TYR A 27 -22.48 0.28 -0.68
C TYR A 27 -21.45 -0.36 -1.60
N ASP A 28 -20.77 -1.41 -1.15
CA ASP A 28 -19.91 -2.30 -1.95
C ASP A 28 -20.70 -3.06 -3.01
N SER A 29 -21.77 -3.76 -2.61
CA SER A 29 -22.69 -4.46 -3.52
C SER A 29 -23.33 -3.48 -4.50
N LEU A 30 -23.72 -2.29 -4.04
CA LEU A 30 -24.27 -1.24 -4.90
C LEU A 30 -23.24 -0.76 -5.94
N TYR A 31 -22.00 -0.53 -5.53
CA TYR A 31 -20.92 -0.14 -6.44
C TYR A 31 -20.68 -1.22 -7.50
N ASP A 32 -20.54 -2.49 -7.09
CA ASP A 32 -20.33 -3.62 -8.00
C ASP A 32 -21.47 -3.79 -9.01
N ASN A 33 -22.72 -3.67 -8.55
CA ASN A 33 -23.90 -3.70 -9.43
C ASN A 33 -23.90 -2.53 -10.41
N GLY A 34 -23.45 -1.34 -9.98
CA GLY A 34 -23.28 -0.17 -10.85
C GLY A 34 -22.22 -0.39 -11.92
N VAL A 35 -21.07 -0.96 -11.57
CA VAL A 35 -19.98 -1.28 -12.52
C VAL A 35 -20.46 -2.33 -13.53
N GLN A 36 -21.16 -3.38 -13.08
CA GLN A 36 -21.74 -4.37 -13.99
C GLN A 36 -22.79 -3.77 -14.92
N ALA A 37 -23.64 -2.86 -14.43
CA ALA A 37 -24.61 -2.15 -15.26
C ALA A 37 -23.92 -1.28 -16.32
N TYR A 38 -22.78 -0.67 -15.99
CA TYR A 38 -21.98 0.14 -16.90
C TYR A 38 -21.47 -0.70 -18.07
N HIS A 39 -20.90 -1.87 -17.79
CA HIS A 39 -20.43 -2.79 -18.85
C HIS A 39 -21.56 -3.34 -19.73
N ARG A 40 -22.81 -3.40 -19.22
CA ARG A 40 -23.99 -3.76 -20.02
C ARG A 40 -24.58 -2.59 -20.82
N GLY A 41 -24.08 -1.36 -20.63
CA GLY A 41 -24.64 -0.16 -21.25
C GLY A 41 -26.00 0.28 -20.68
N ASP A 42 -26.37 -0.20 -19.49
CA ASP A 42 -27.62 0.17 -18.82
C ASP A 42 -27.44 1.43 -17.97
N TRP A 43 -27.49 2.59 -18.64
CA TRP A 43 -27.18 3.89 -18.03
C TRP A 43 -28.11 4.27 -16.86
N HIS A 44 -29.38 3.85 -16.90
CA HIS A 44 -30.32 4.15 -15.81
C HIS A 44 -29.98 3.36 -14.55
N SER A 45 -29.63 2.09 -14.70
CA SER A 45 -29.17 1.26 -13.59
C SER A 45 -27.82 1.74 -13.04
N VAL A 46 -26.89 2.19 -13.88
CA VAL A 46 -25.62 2.80 -13.42
C VAL A 46 -25.90 3.98 -12.49
N ILE A 47 -26.76 4.91 -12.93
CA ILE A 47 -27.11 6.09 -12.13
C ILE A 47 -27.76 5.66 -10.81
N LEU A 48 -28.74 4.75 -10.87
CA LEU A 48 -29.43 4.27 -9.67
C LEU A 48 -28.45 3.67 -8.65
N PHE A 49 -27.60 2.75 -9.09
CA PHE A 49 -26.68 2.04 -8.20
C PHE A 49 -25.56 2.93 -7.69
N MET A 50 -24.94 3.76 -8.54
CA MET A 50 -23.84 4.64 -8.15
C MET A 50 -24.31 5.78 -7.23
N GLU A 51 -25.45 6.43 -7.52
CA GLU A 51 -26.02 7.45 -6.62
C GLU A 51 -26.38 6.82 -5.26
N LYS A 52 -26.95 5.60 -5.26
CA LYS A 52 -27.29 4.90 -4.02
C LYS A 52 -26.05 4.47 -3.24
N ALA A 53 -24.98 4.04 -3.90
CA ALA A 53 -23.72 3.68 -3.25
C ALA A 53 -23.09 4.90 -2.54
N LEU A 54 -22.99 6.04 -3.24
CA LEU A 54 -22.51 7.31 -2.67
C LEU A 54 -23.36 7.75 -1.47
N ARG A 55 -24.69 7.73 -1.64
CA ARG A 55 -25.64 8.10 -0.58
C ARG A 55 -25.52 7.18 0.64
N ASN A 56 -25.44 5.86 0.43
CA ASN A 56 -25.39 4.90 1.52
C ASN A 56 -24.06 4.96 2.28
N ARG A 57 -22.93 5.18 1.59
CA ARG A 57 -21.63 5.44 2.23
C ARG A 57 -21.72 6.66 3.17
N GLU A 58 -22.29 7.75 2.68
CA GLU A 58 -22.42 8.98 3.46
C GLU A 58 -23.40 8.83 4.63
N LEU A 59 -24.53 8.14 4.43
CA LEU A 59 -25.47 7.83 5.52
C LEU A 59 -24.83 6.96 6.59
N LEU A 60 -24.07 5.93 6.20
CA LEU A 60 -23.34 5.08 7.14
C LEU A 60 -22.35 5.90 7.97
N ARG A 61 -21.53 6.74 7.31
CA ARG A 61 -20.59 7.65 7.99
C ARG A 61 -21.33 8.56 8.98
N ARG A 62 -22.42 9.21 8.57
CA ARG A 62 -23.23 10.09 9.43
C ARG A 62 -23.84 9.35 10.61
N HIS A 63 -24.29 8.11 10.43
CA HIS A 63 -24.85 7.32 11.52
C HIS A 63 -23.77 6.98 12.57
N HIS A 64 -22.58 6.55 12.15
CA HIS A 64 -21.46 6.32 13.07
C HIS A 64 -21.07 7.58 13.84
N ILE A 65 -20.87 8.70 13.14
CA ILE A 65 -20.56 10.00 13.78
C ILE A 65 -21.65 10.37 14.79
N SER A 66 -22.91 10.32 14.36
CA SER A 66 -24.05 10.68 15.21
C SER A 66 -24.14 9.81 16.46
N CYS A 67 -23.93 8.49 16.33
CA CYS A 67 -23.93 7.58 17.48
C CYS A 67 -22.78 7.86 18.42
N ARG A 68 -21.56 8.06 17.90
CA ARG A 68 -20.36 8.30 18.72
C ARG A 68 -20.44 9.61 19.48
N LEU A 69 -20.86 10.69 18.82
CA LEU A 69 -21.04 11.98 19.47
C LEU A 69 -22.19 11.96 20.48
N HIS A 70 -23.32 11.33 20.14
CA HIS A 70 -24.44 11.19 21.07
C HIS A 70 -24.06 10.42 22.33
N CYS A 71 -23.40 9.26 22.18
CA CYS A 71 -23.01 8.42 23.30
C CYS A 71 -21.90 9.06 24.14
N ALA A 72 -20.94 9.76 23.52
CA ALA A 72 -19.92 10.52 24.24
C ALA A 72 -20.54 11.61 25.14
N ASN A 73 -21.55 12.31 24.64
CA ASN A 73 -22.27 13.33 25.41
C ASN A 73 -23.16 12.71 26.50
N HIS A 74 -23.83 11.59 26.21
CA HIS A 74 -24.75 10.93 27.14
C HIS A 74 -24.02 10.35 28.36
N THR A 75 -22.83 9.76 28.17
CA THR A 75 -22.05 9.18 29.28
C THR A 75 -21.21 10.21 30.05
N GLY A 76 -21.19 11.46 29.58
CA GLY A 76 -20.26 12.49 30.03
C GLY A 76 -18.82 12.22 29.60
N GLY A 77 -18.00 13.27 29.59
CA GLY A 77 -16.57 13.14 29.38
C GLY A 77 -15.92 12.43 30.58
N PHE A 78 -14.82 11.70 30.35
CA PHE A 78 -14.00 11.16 31.44
C PHE A 78 -13.34 12.25 32.30
N SER A 79 -13.42 13.52 31.87
CA SER A 79 -12.92 14.72 32.56
C SER A 79 -13.70 15.06 33.84
N ASP A 80 -14.94 14.57 34.00
CA ASP A 80 -15.76 14.81 35.20
C ASP A 80 -15.46 13.82 36.35
N LEU A 81 -14.41 13.01 36.22
CA LEU A 81 -14.00 12.08 37.27
C LEU A 81 -13.21 12.83 38.37
N PRO A 82 -13.52 12.62 39.67
CA PRO A 82 -12.79 13.27 40.76
C PRO A 82 -11.29 12.92 40.72
N LEU A 83 -10.43 13.95 40.78
CA LEU A 83 -8.96 13.86 40.70
C LEU A 83 -8.27 13.01 41.79
N ASN A 84 -8.97 12.56 42.83
CA ASN A 84 -8.40 11.69 43.85
C ASN A 84 -8.44 10.23 43.40
N TRP A 85 -7.29 9.66 43.05
CA TRP A 85 -7.14 8.23 42.74
C TRP A 85 -7.23 7.39 44.02
N GLY A 86 -8.39 6.78 44.24
CA GLY A 86 -8.62 5.72 45.22
C GLY A 86 -9.03 4.40 44.54
N PRO A 87 -9.14 3.31 45.30
CA PRO A 87 -9.38 1.94 44.79
C PRO A 87 -10.78 1.68 44.19
N VAL A 88 -11.58 2.73 43.97
CA VAL A 88 -12.95 2.63 43.39
C VAL A 88 -13.09 3.49 42.13
N GLN A 89 -12.14 4.39 41.84
CA GLN A 89 -12.18 5.26 40.66
C GLN A 89 -11.90 4.50 39.35
N ASP A 90 -11.08 3.44 39.38
CA ASP A 90 -10.87 2.53 38.24
C ASP A 90 -12.20 1.86 37.83
N LEU A 91 -12.97 1.38 38.80
CA LEU A 91 -14.31 0.83 38.56
C LEU A 91 -15.27 1.87 37.99
N THR A 92 -15.13 3.14 38.38
CA THR A 92 -15.95 4.23 37.82
C THR A 92 -15.59 4.49 36.35
N PHE A 93 -14.32 4.43 35.99
CA PHE A 93 -13.87 4.53 34.60
C PHE A 93 -14.44 3.38 33.76
N PHE A 94 -14.27 2.13 34.21
CA PHE A 94 -14.77 0.96 33.48
C PHE A 94 -16.30 0.93 33.41
N GLN A 95 -17.01 1.41 34.45
CA GLN A 95 -18.45 1.56 34.41
C GLN A 95 -18.87 2.51 33.26
N ARG A 96 -18.27 3.71 33.18
CA ARG A 96 -18.57 4.65 32.08
C ARG A 96 -18.19 4.08 30.71
N LEU A 97 -17.11 3.32 30.62
CA LEU A 97 -16.70 2.65 29.39
C LEU A 97 -17.74 1.61 28.94
N LEU A 98 -18.26 0.81 29.88
CA LEU A 98 -19.32 -0.18 29.60
C LEU A 98 -20.62 0.50 29.19
N GLU A 99 -21.03 1.57 29.88
CA GLU A 99 -22.23 2.37 29.53
C GLU A 99 -22.09 2.98 28.13
N ARG A 100 -20.89 3.46 27.76
CA ARG A 100 -20.64 3.99 26.42
C ARG A 100 -20.69 2.91 25.35
N ALA A 101 -20.11 1.74 25.62
CA ALA A 101 -20.14 0.60 24.71
C ALA A 101 -21.58 0.09 24.49
N GLU A 102 -22.38 0.01 25.55
CA GLU A 102 -23.81 -0.34 25.46
C GLU A 102 -24.58 0.68 24.61
N CYS A 103 -24.37 1.98 24.86
CA CYS A 103 -25.00 3.05 24.09
C CYS A 103 -24.66 2.96 22.60
N LEU A 104 -23.38 2.76 22.26
CA LEU A 104 -22.92 2.64 20.88
C LEU A 104 -23.55 1.44 20.18
N LYS A 105 -23.52 0.28 20.83
CA LYS A 105 -24.12 -0.95 20.30
C LYS A 105 -25.60 -0.74 19.98
N ARG A 106 -26.38 -0.20 20.92
CA ARG A 106 -27.81 0.06 20.71
C ARG A 106 -28.05 1.09 19.59
N CYS A 107 -27.28 2.17 19.57
CA CYS A 107 -27.45 3.21 18.56
C CYS A 107 -27.13 2.72 17.14
N GLU A 108 -26.09 1.90 16.98
CA GLU A 108 -25.73 1.31 15.69
C GLU A 108 -26.77 0.27 15.26
N GLU A 109 -27.24 -0.58 16.17
CA GLU A 109 -28.34 -1.53 15.89
C GLU A 109 -29.61 -0.82 15.41
N GLU A 110 -30.03 0.26 16.08
CA GLU A 110 -31.23 1.05 15.73
C GLU A 110 -31.09 1.82 14.40
N LYS A 111 -29.94 2.45 14.15
CA LYS A 111 -29.77 3.34 12.98
C LYS A 111 -29.28 2.62 11.72
N ILE A 112 -28.51 1.55 11.87
CA ILE A 112 -27.83 0.86 10.76
C ILE A 112 -28.48 -0.51 10.47
N GLY A 113 -29.08 -1.16 11.48
CA GLY A 113 -29.84 -2.40 11.31
C GLY A 113 -29.01 -3.67 11.10
N ALA A 114 -27.68 -3.61 11.31
CA ALA A 114 -26.80 -4.78 11.34
C ALA A 114 -25.51 -4.46 12.14
N PRO A 115 -24.80 -5.48 12.67
CA PRO A 115 -23.48 -5.29 13.26
C PRO A 115 -22.54 -4.59 12.27
N SER A 116 -21.68 -3.69 12.76
CA SER A 116 -20.72 -2.91 11.96
C SER A 116 -19.85 -3.78 11.03
N ASP A 117 -19.63 -5.06 11.39
CA ASP A 117 -18.90 -6.04 10.58
C ASP A 117 -19.51 -6.31 9.20
N PHE A 118 -20.83 -6.10 9.03
CA PHE A 118 -21.52 -6.26 7.75
C PHE A 118 -21.16 -5.20 6.71
N TYR A 119 -20.52 -4.12 7.12
CA TYR A 119 -20.11 -3.01 6.25
C TYR A 119 -18.59 -2.84 6.21
N ILE A 120 -17.84 -3.85 6.66
CA ILE A 120 -16.39 -3.92 6.44
C ILE A 120 -16.17 -3.95 4.93
N THR A 121 -15.54 -2.90 4.43
CA THR A 121 -15.26 -2.71 3.01
C THR A 121 -13.79 -2.94 2.75
N SER A 122 -13.47 -3.50 1.58
CA SER A 122 -12.08 -3.70 1.18
C SER A 122 -11.36 -2.35 1.08
N GLN A 123 -10.06 -2.35 1.41
CA GLN A 123 -9.21 -1.17 1.24
C GLN A 123 -9.23 -0.67 -0.21
N GLU A 124 -9.37 -1.57 -1.18
CA GLU A 124 -9.52 -1.27 -2.60
C GLU A 124 -10.76 -0.45 -2.89
N LEU A 125 -11.91 -0.82 -2.32
CA LEU A 125 -13.15 -0.07 -2.51
C LEU A 125 -13.04 1.32 -1.87
N GLN A 126 -12.45 1.40 -0.67
CA GLN A 126 -12.21 2.70 -0.03
C GLN A 126 -11.33 3.60 -0.92
N LEU A 127 -10.30 3.03 -1.56
CA LEU A 127 -9.46 3.75 -2.52
C LEU A 127 -10.26 4.21 -3.75
N GLU A 128 -11.14 3.39 -4.32
CA GLU A 128 -12.01 3.80 -5.45
C GLU A 128 -12.88 5.00 -5.08
N PHE A 129 -13.47 4.98 -3.89
CA PHE A 129 -14.27 6.09 -3.39
C PHE A 129 -13.43 7.33 -3.05
N ASN A 130 -12.21 7.17 -2.52
CA ASN A 130 -11.29 8.28 -2.25
C ASN A 130 -10.78 8.92 -3.55
N LYS A 131 -10.60 8.11 -4.61
CA LYS A 131 -10.34 8.58 -5.98
C LYS A 131 -11.60 9.12 -6.67
N ARG A 132 -12.76 9.10 -6.00
CA ARG A 132 -14.04 9.56 -6.57
C ARG A 132 -14.46 8.80 -7.84
N SER A 133 -14.01 7.55 -8.01
CA SER A 133 -14.32 6.71 -9.17
C SER A 133 -15.81 6.57 -9.52
N PRO A 134 -16.77 6.52 -8.55
CA PRO A 134 -18.20 6.52 -8.89
C PRO A 134 -18.63 7.65 -9.82
N TYR A 135 -18.00 8.83 -9.71
CA TYR A 135 -18.32 9.97 -10.57
C TYR A 135 -17.80 9.82 -12.00
N ASN A 136 -16.74 9.03 -12.22
CA ASN A 136 -16.28 8.68 -13.56
C ASN A 136 -17.32 7.82 -14.31
N TYR A 137 -18.01 6.92 -13.59
CA TYR A 137 -19.13 6.17 -14.17
C TYR A 137 -20.38 7.04 -14.36
N LEU A 138 -20.70 7.87 -13.36
CA LEU A 138 -21.88 8.75 -13.41
C LEU A 138 -21.80 9.78 -14.54
N GLN A 139 -20.63 10.37 -14.81
CA GLN A 139 -20.52 11.37 -15.87
C GLN A 139 -20.88 10.79 -17.24
N VAL A 140 -20.40 9.59 -17.55
CA VAL A 140 -20.74 8.90 -18.81
C VAL A 140 -22.23 8.58 -18.84
N ALA A 141 -22.77 8.01 -17.75
CA ALA A 141 -24.17 7.61 -17.71
C ALA A 141 -25.12 8.81 -17.87
N TYR A 142 -24.85 9.93 -17.18
CA TYR A 142 -25.62 11.16 -17.34
C TYR A 142 -25.50 11.77 -18.74
N PHE A 143 -24.31 11.74 -19.33
CA PHE A 143 -24.10 12.19 -20.70
C PHE A 143 -24.95 11.39 -21.69
N LYS A 144 -24.96 10.06 -21.56
CA LYS A 144 -25.73 9.15 -22.43
C LYS A 144 -27.25 9.33 -22.33
N ILE A 145 -27.76 9.86 -21.23
CA ILE A 145 -29.20 10.18 -21.05
C ILE A 145 -29.51 11.67 -21.21
N HIS A 146 -28.59 12.47 -21.77
CA HIS A 146 -28.74 13.90 -22.02
C HIS A 146 -28.97 14.78 -20.78
N LYS A 147 -28.46 14.38 -19.61
CA LYS A 147 -28.40 15.22 -18.40
C LYS A 147 -27.02 15.87 -18.27
N ILE A 148 -26.75 16.85 -19.14
CA ILE A 148 -25.41 17.42 -19.31
C ILE A 148 -24.93 18.13 -18.04
N ASP A 149 -25.79 18.90 -17.37
CA ASP A 149 -25.48 19.58 -16.10
C ASP A 149 -24.92 18.62 -15.03
N LYS A 150 -25.56 17.46 -14.86
CA LYS A 150 -25.10 16.42 -13.93
C LYS A 150 -23.83 15.71 -14.41
N ALA A 151 -23.69 15.52 -15.72
CA ALA A 151 -22.49 14.93 -16.30
C ALA A 151 -21.25 15.81 -16.03
N VAL A 152 -21.39 17.13 -16.21
CA VAL A 152 -20.33 18.11 -15.94
C VAL A 152 -19.94 18.11 -14.46
N ALA A 153 -20.92 18.17 -13.55
CA ALA A 153 -20.64 18.15 -12.12
C ALA A 153 -19.93 16.86 -11.67
N ALA A 154 -20.35 15.70 -12.19
CA ALA A 154 -19.70 14.41 -11.90
C ALA A 154 -18.27 14.37 -12.47
N ALA A 155 -18.08 14.78 -13.74
CA ALA A 155 -16.76 14.85 -14.36
C ALA A 155 -15.80 15.76 -13.59
N TYR A 156 -16.27 16.94 -13.18
CA TYR A 156 -15.47 17.90 -12.42
C TYR A 156 -15.12 17.38 -11.01
N THR A 157 -16.07 16.72 -10.35
CA THR A 157 -15.86 16.07 -9.05
C THR A 157 -14.76 15.01 -9.11
N PHE A 158 -14.74 14.18 -10.16
CA PHE A 158 -13.68 13.19 -10.38
C PHE A 158 -12.33 13.84 -10.74
N TYR A 159 -12.33 14.84 -11.62
CA TYR A 159 -11.11 15.51 -12.06
C TYR A 159 -10.36 16.21 -10.94
N ILE A 160 -11.07 16.85 -10.00
CA ILE A 160 -10.41 17.50 -8.85
C ILE A 160 -9.60 16.50 -8.03
N ALA A 161 -10.06 15.26 -7.88
CA ALA A 161 -9.28 14.22 -7.20
C ALA A 161 -8.19 13.58 -8.08
N ASN A 162 -8.30 13.69 -9.41
CA ASN A 162 -7.42 13.04 -10.37
C ASN A 162 -7.01 14.01 -11.50
N PRO A 163 -6.24 15.08 -11.21
CA PRO A 163 -5.92 16.14 -12.17
C PRO A 163 -5.06 15.66 -13.36
N GLU A 164 -4.31 14.58 -13.17
CA GLU A 164 -3.46 13.96 -14.19
C GLU A 164 -4.24 13.01 -15.13
N HIS A 165 -5.55 12.81 -14.90
CA HIS A 165 -6.37 11.94 -15.74
C HIS A 165 -6.69 12.60 -17.09
N MET A 166 -5.89 12.28 -18.11
CA MET A 166 -5.94 12.89 -19.45
C MET A 166 -7.32 12.83 -20.12
N GLU A 167 -8.00 11.68 -20.10
CA GLU A 167 -9.32 11.56 -20.73
C GLU A 167 -10.38 12.45 -20.06
N MET A 168 -10.33 12.60 -18.73
CA MET A 168 -11.28 13.43 -18.02
C MET A 168 -11.04 14.91 -18.31
N ARG A 169 -9.77 15.33 -18.42
CA ARG A 169 -9.41 16.67 -18.86
C ARG A 169 -10.00 16.97 -20.25
N GLN A 170 -9.89 16.03 -21.19
CA GLN A 170 -10.50 16.18 -22.52
C GLN A 170 -12.03 16.24 -22.47
N ASN A 171 -12.68 15.40 -21.65
CA ASN A 171 -14.13 15.43 -21.47
C ASN A 171 -14.60 16.78 -20.91
N LEU A 172 -13.89 17.36 -19.95
CA LEU A 172 -14.23 18.67 -19.39
C LEU A 172 -14.06 19.80 -20.41
N GLU A 173 -12.99 19.79 -21.20
CA GLU A 173 -12.80 20.77 -22.29
C GLU A 173 -13.90 20.62 -23.36
N TYR A 174 -14.32 19.39 -23.67
CA TYR A 174 -15.45 19.15 -24.54
C TYR A 174 -16.76 19.71 -23.95
N TYR A 175 -17.03 19.47 -22.66
CA TYR A 175 -18.22 20.01 -21.99
C TYR A 175 -18.25 21.54 -21.98
N LYS A 176 -17.11 22.21 -21.79
CA LYS A 176 -17.03 23.69 -21.85
C LYS A 176 -17.47 24.26 -23.21
N MET A 177 -17.31 23.49 -24.30
CA MET A 177 -17.69 23.91 -25.64
C MET A 177 -19.15 23.59 -25.99
N MET A 178 -19.87 22.85 -25.16
CA MET A 178 -21.26 22.46 -25.42
C MET A 178 -22.23 23.62 -25.17
N GLU A 179 -23.18 23.80 -26.08
CA GLU A 179 -24.25 24.79 -25.92
C GLU A 179 -25.12 24.45 -24.70
N GLY A 180 -25.31 25.43 -23.81
CA GLY A 180 -26.14 25.30 -22.61
C GLY A 180 -25.38 24.95 -21.33
N VAL A 181 -24.09 24.59 -21.41
CA VAL A 181 -23.23 24.39 -20.24
C VAL A 181 -22.77 25.75 -19.69
N LYS A 182 -22.84 25.91 -18.37
CA LYS A 182 -22.45 27.13 -17.65
C LYS A 182 -21.29 26.85 -16.72
N GLU A 183 -20.54 27.90 -16.36
CA GLU A 183 -19.47 27.80 -15.36
C GLU A 183 -19.98 27.24 -14.02
N SER A 184 -21.23 27.55 -13.65
CA SER A 184 -21.89 27.04 -12.44
C SER A 184 -22.10 25.52 -12.41
N ASP A 185 -21.99 24.84 -13.56
CA ASP A 185 -22.16 23.38 -13.66
C ASP A 185 -20.87 22.65 -13.23
N PHE A 186 -19.71 23.34 -13.25
CA PHE A 186 -18.41 22.83 -12.80
C PHE A 186 -18.27 22.97 -11.29
N ARG A 187 -19.01 22.13 -10.56
CA ARG A 187 -19.02 22.12 -9.09
C ARG A 187 -18.54 20.78 -8.54
N ASP A 188 -17.76 20.84 -7.47
CA ASP A 188 -17.34 19.66 -6.72
C ASP A 188 -18.49 19.21 -5.81
N LEU A 189 -19.04 18.03 -6.07
CA LEU A 189 -20.14 17.45 -5.32
C LEU A 189 -19.70 16.92 -3.94
N GLU A 190 -18.40 16.77 -3.71
CA GLU A 190 -17.80 16.35 -2.43
C GLU A 190 -16.91 17.44 -1.82
N ALA A 191 -17.18 18.71 -2.13
CA ALA A 191 -16.48 19.83 -1.51
C ALA A 191 -16.68 19.82 0.02
N LYS A 192 -15.57 19.77 0.77
CA LYS A 192 -15.62 19.89 2.23
C LYS A 192 -15.93 21.35 2.61
N PRO A 193 -16.93 21.63 3.48
CA PRO A 193 -17.35 22.99 3.81
C PRO A 193 -16.22 23.90 4.30
N HIS A 194 -15.40 23.44 5.25
CA HIS A 194 -14.29 24.22 5.80
C HIS A 194 -13.25 24.62 4.74
N MET A 195 -12.94 23.71 3.82
CA MET A 195 -11.98 23.95 2.74
C MET A 195 -12.57 24.86 1.66
N HIS A 196 -13.87 24.76 1.39
CA HIS A 196 -14.57 25.64 0.47
C HIS A 196 -14.54 27.10 0.96
N GLU A 197 -14.93 27.33 2.21
CA GLU A 197 -14.90 28.65 2.86
C GLU A 197 -13.48 29.20 2.94
N PHE A 198 -12.49 28.37 3.28
CA PHE A 198 -11.09 28.78 3.30
C PHE A 198 -10.61 29.28 1.93
N ARG A 199 -10.93 28.56 0.85
CA ARG A 199 -10.55 28.96 -0.53
C ARG A 199 -11.20 30.27 -0.95
N LEU A 200 -12.47 30.48 -0.60
CA LEU A 200 -13.15 31.76 -0.84
C LEU A 200 -12.48 32.89 -0.02
N GLY A 201 -12.16 32.64 1.25
CA GLY A 201 -11.42 33.58 2.10
C GLY A 201 -10.08 34.01 1.50
N VAL A 202 -9.30 33.06 0.96
CA VAL A 202 -8.04 33.32 0.27
C VAL A 202 -8.26 34.09 -1.04
N SER A 203 -9.30 33.78 -1.81
CA SER A 203 -9.65 34.52 -3.04
C SER A 203 -9.92 35.99 -2.73
N TYR A 204 -10.86 36.28 -1.83
CA TYR A 204 -11.19 37.66 -1.45
C TYR A 204 -10.02 38.38 -0.79
N TYR A 205 -9.17 37.68 -0.04
CA TYR A 205 -7.93 38.25 0.49
C TYR A 205 -6.99 38.70 -0.64
N THR A 206 -6.83 37.85 -1.66
CA THR A 206 -5.98 38.13 -2.83
C THR A 206 -6.55 39.25 -3.69
N ASP A 207 -7.87 39.35 -3.78
CA ASP A 207 -8.59 40.41 -4.47
C ASP A 207 -8.66 41.73 -3.66
N GLU A 208 -7.96 41.80 -2.52
CA GLU A 208 -7.91 42.96 -1.61
C GLU A 208 -9.28 43.38 -1.06
N GLU A 209 -10.20 42.43 -0.88
CA GLU A 209 -11.53 42.62 -0.30
C GLU A 209 -11.59 42.07 1.15
N PRO A 210 -11.17 42.85 2.17
CA PRO A 210 -10.94 42.31 3.51
C PRO A 210 -12.23 41.92 4.24
N ALA A 211 -13.35 42.63 4.02
CA ALA A 211 -14.61 42.34 4.71
C ALA A 211 -15.22 40.96 4.35
N PRO A 212 -15.41 40.60 3.06
CA PRO A 212 -15.84 39.25 2.70
C PRO A 212 -14.78 38.19 3.03
N SER A 213 -13.49 38.52 2.93
CA SER A 213 -12.41 37.63 3.34
C SER A 213 -12.52 37.22 4.82
N ILE A 214 -12.74 38.18 5.73
CA ILE A 214 -12.97 37.91 7.16
C ILE A 214 -14.14 36.96 7.36
N ALA A 215 -15.28 37.22 6.71
CA ALA A 215 -16.48 36.42 6.87
C ALA A 215 -16.25 34.95 6.48
N HIS A 216 -15.56 34.71 5.35
CA HIS A 216 -15.24 33.37 4.88
C HIS A 216 -14.18 32.68 5.75
N PHE A 217 -13.15 33.37 6.24
CA PHE A 217 -12.16 32.74 7.12
C PHE A 217 -12.71 32.39 8.51
N GLU A 218 -13.56 33.24 9.10
CA GLU A 218 -14.23 32.89 10.36
C GLU A 218 -15.16 31.70 10.16
N LYS A 219 -15.91 31.67 9.05
CA LYS A 219 -16.76 30.54 8.71
C LYS A 219 -15.95 29.26 8.48
N ALA A 220 -14.79 29.37 7.82
CA ALA A 220 -13.88 28.25 7.62
C ALA A 220 -13.37 27.67 8.96
N LEU A 221 -13.05 28.52 9.94
CA LEU A 221 -12.65 28.08 11.29
C LEU A 221 -13.79 27.36 12.03
N GLU A 222 -15.01 27.89 11.96
CA GLU A 222 -16.19 27.22 12.55
C GLU A 222 -16.38 25.82 11.96
N GLU A 223 -16.40 25.72 10.63
CA GLU A 223 -16.58 24.44 9.93
C GLU A 223 -15.39 23.50 10.12
N TYR A 224 -14.17 24.03 10.30
CA TYR A 224 -12.98 23.22 10.59
C TYR A 224 -13.16 22.44 11.90
N PHE A 225 -13.62 23.08 12.97
CA PHE A 225 -13.81 22.39 14.26
C PHE A 225 -14.97 21.39 14.23
N VAL A 226 -15.99 21.63 13.41
CA VAL A 226 -17.03 20.62 13.14
C VAL A 226 -16.40 19.41 12.46
N ALA A 227 -15.63 19.63 11.39
CA ALA A 227 -14.98 18.55 10.65
C ALA A 227 -13.91 17.81 11.47
N ASP A 228 -13.16 18.50 12.34
CA ASP A 228 -12.24 17.90 13.32
C ASP A 228 -12.98 16.97 14.28
N LEU A 229 -14.08 17.43 14.86
CA LEU A 229 -14.88 16.63 15.77
C LEU A 229 -15.44 15.37 15.08
N GLU A 230 -15.95 15.52 13.86
CA GLU A 230 -16.45 14.40 13.05
C GLU A 230 -15.33 13.38 12.74
N CYS A 231 -14.18 13.84 12.24
CA CYS A 231 -13.03 12.98 11.94
C CYS A 231 -12.56 12.23 13.20
N ARG A 232 -12.39 12.94 14.32
CA ARG A 232 -11.91 12.36 15.58
C ARG A 232 -12.88 11.34 16.16
N SER A 233 -14.18 11.53 15.97
CA SER A 233 -15.19 10.54 16.35
C SER A 233 -15.05 9.25 15.53
N MET A 234 -14.65 9.35 14.25
CA MET A 234 -14.46 8.20 13.37
C MET A 234 -13.26 7.32 13.74
N CYS A 235 -12.32 7.83 14.54
CA CYS A 235 -11.15 7.08 15.01
C CYS A 235 -11.43 6.00 16.05
N GLU A 236 -12.61 6.01 16.70
CA GLU A 236 -12.99 5.05 17.75
C GLU A 236 -13.46 3.68 17.20
N GLY A 237 -12.93 3.29 16.04
CA GLY A 237 -13.28 2.04 15.36
C GLY A 237 -12.62 0.79 15.96
N ALA A 238 -12.79 -0.33 15.25
CA ALA A 238 -12.13 -1.59 15.58
C ALA A 238 -10.60 -1.46 15.51
N TYR A 239 -9.90 -2.36 16.23
CA TYR A 239 -8.44 -2.43 16.15
C TYR A 239 -8.05 -2.91 14.75
N ASP A 240 -7.13 -2.19 14.12
CA ASP A 240 -6.63 -2.55 12.79
C ASP A 240 -5.35 -3.36 12.96
N TYR A 241 -5.42 -4.65 12.62
CA TYR A 241 -4.26 -5.52 12.66
C TYR A 241 -3.44 -5.34 11.39
N ASP A 242 -2.20 -4.92 11.53
CA ASP A 242 -1.30 -4.80 10.39
C ASP A 242 -1.05 -6.19 9.74
N GLY A 243 -1.66 -6.41 8.57
CA GLY A 243 -1.56 -7.67 7.82
C GLY A 243 -2.07 -8.90 8.60
N TYR A 244 -1.22 -9.92 8.72
CA TYR A 244 -1.54 -11.17 9.44
C TYR A 244 -1.16 -11.13 10.93
N ASN A 245 -0.77 -9.97 11.47
CA ASN A 245 -0.34 -9.84 12.87
C ASN A 245 -1.42 -10.24 13.88
N TYR A 246 -2.69 -10.29 13.48
CA TYR A 246 -3.77 -10.82 14.32
C TYR A 246 -3.58 -12.30 14.72
N MET A 247 -2.83 -13.09 13.93
CA MET A 247 -2.54 -14.49 14.26
C MET A 247 -1.48 -14.64 15.35
N ASP A 248 -0.55 -13.67 15.45
CA ASP A 248 0.56 -13.67 16.41
C ASP A 248 0.33 -12.71 17.59
N TYR A 249 -0.80 -11.99 17.59
CA TYR A 249 -1.16 -11.02 18.62
C TYR A 249 -1.50 -11.72 19.95
N ASN A 250 -0.54 -11.70 20.87
CA ASN A 250 -0.69 -12.23 22.22
C ASN A 250 -0.35 -11.15 23.24
N SER A 251 -1.34 -10.30 23.55
CA SER A 251 -1.19 -9.17 24.48
C SER A 251 -1.95 -9.41 25.78
N ASP A 252 -1.42 -8.88 26.89
CA ASP A 252 -2.19 -8.81 28.13
C ASP A 252 -3.24 -7.69 28.09
N LEU A 253 -4.05 -7.57 29.16
CA LEU A 253 -5.12 -6.56 29.24
C LEU A 253 -4.61 -5.13 29.03
N PHE A 254 -3.48 -4.76 29.63
CA PHE A 254 -2.96 -3.40 29.56
C PHE A 254 -2.29 -3.12 28.22
N GLN A 255 -1.62 -4.11 27.65
CA GLN A 255 -1.11 -4.04 26.28
C GLN A 255 -2.25 -3.88 25.27
N SER A 256 -3.31 -4.69 25.37
CA SER A 256 -4.52 -4.56 24.53
C SER A 256 -5.14 -3.17 24.58
N ILE A 257 -5.32 -2.62 25.79
CA ILE A 257 -5.87 -1.28 25.98
C ILE A 257 -4.93 -0.22 25.41
N THR A 258 -3.62 -0.37 25.64
CA THR A 258 -2.60 0.60 25.20
C THR A 258 -2.52 0.63 23.68
N ASP A 259 -2.37 -0.53 23.03
CA ASP A 259 -2.26 -0.64 21.58
C ASP A 259 -3.46 -0.01 20.88
N HIS A 260 -4.68 -0.37 21.33
CA HIS A 260 -5.91 0.16 20.76
C HIS A 260 -6.05 1.67 21.01
N TYR A 261 -5.75 2.14 22.21
CA TYR A 261 -5.88 3.57 22.52
C TYR A 261 -4.82 4.42 21.80
N VAL A 262 -3.61 3.90 21.62
CA VAL A 262 -2.56 4.53 20.80
C VAL A 262 -3.00 4.62 19.34
N GLN A 263 -3.61 3.58 18.77
CA GLN A 263 -4.20 3.63 17.42
C GLN A 263 -5.25 4.75 17.32
N VAL A 264 -6.18 4.83 18.27
CA VAL A 264 -7.22 5.87 18.31
C VAL A 264 -6.60 7.26 18.39
N MET A 265 -5.60 7.47 19.26
CA MET A 265 -4.91 8.76 19.39
C MET A 265 -4.13 9.13 18.12
N ASN A 266 -3.44 8.17 17.50
CA ASN A 266 -2.68 8.39 16.27
C ASN A 266 -3.62 8.79 15.12
N CYS A 267 -4.76 8.10 14.96
CA CYS A 267 -5.81 8.48 14.01
C CYS A 267 -6.33 9.90 14.29
N ARG A 268 -6.61 10.25 15.56
CA ARG A 268 -7.11 11.56 15.95
C ARG A 268 -6.13 12.69 15.64
N GLN A 269 -4.82 12.45 15.78
CA GLN A 269 -3.80 13.41 15.37
C GLN A 269 -3.70 13.49 13.84
N SER A 270 -3.87 12.38 13.14
CA SER A 270 -3.87 12.34 11.67
C SER A 270 -5.04 13.12 11.03
N CYS A 271 -6.12 13.40 11.76
CA CYS A 271 -7.22 14.26 11.28
C CYS A 271 -6.76 15.63 10.80
N VAL A 272 -5.71 16.21 11.41
CA VAL A 272 -5.14 17.50 10.98
C VAL A 272 -4.68 17.43 9.53
N THR A 273 -4.01 16.33 9.17
CA THR A 273 -3.55 16.06 7.80
C THR A 273 -4.72 15.86 6.85
N GLU A 274 -5.75 15.09 7.24
CA GLU A 274 -6.94 14.85 6.40
C GLU A 274 -7.75 16.13 6.11
N LEU A 275 -7.85 17.02 7.10
CA LEU A 275 -8.58 18.28 6.99
C LEU A 275 -7.83 19.31 6.16
N ALA A 276 -6.49 19.29 6.21
CA ALA A 276 -5.62 20.13 5.40
C ALA A 276 -5.39 19.60 3.98
N SER A 277 -5.74 18.34 3.71
CA SER A 277 -5.55 17.70 2.41
C SER A 277 -6.57 18.19 1.38
N GLN A 278 -6.08 18.43 0.17
CA GLN A 278 -6.91 18.79 -0.98
C GLN A 278 -6.94 17.64 -1.98
N PRO A 279 -8.09 17.32 -2.60
CA PRO A 279 -8.11 16.32 -3.65
C PRO A 279 -7.20 16.77 -4.80
N GLY A 280 -6.44 15.82 -5.37
CA GLY A 280 -5.51 16.06 -6.48
C GLY A 280 -4.17 16.70 -6.11
N ARG A 281 -3.91 16.97 -4.82
CA ARG A 281 -2.62 17.50 -4.36
C ARG A 281 -1.97 16.52 -3.38
N ASP A 282 -0.72 16.14 -3.65
CA ASP A 282 -0.03 15.13 -2.85
C ASP A 282 0.31 15.59 -1.43
N LYS A 283 0.52 16.90 -1.25
CA LYS A 283 0.88 17.49 0.05
C LYS A 283 -0.30 18.27 0.65
N PRO A 284 -0.63 18.02 1.93
CA PRO A 284 -1.55 18.86 2.69
C PRO A 284 -1.05 20.30 2.77
N ILE A 285 -1.98 21.23 3.05
CA ILE A 285 -1.60 22.61 3.34
C ILE A 285 -0.87 22.65 4.68
N GLU A 286 0.38 23.11 4.65
CA GLU A 286 1.19 23.28 5.86
C GLU A 286 0.54 24.29 6.80
N ASP A 287 0.57 23.98 8.10
CA ASP A 287 0.05 24.82 9.18
C ASP A 287 -1.35 25.37 8.87
N PHE A 288 -2.25 24.50 8.39
CA PHE A 288 -3.56 24.89 7.89
C PHE A 288 -4.36 25.72 8.92
N LEU A 289 -4.46 25.26 10.17
CA LEU A 289 -5.18 25.98 11.23
C LEU A 289 -4.48 27.31 11.59
N PRO A 290 -3.16 27.38 11.87
CA PRO A 290 -2.44 28.64 12.05
C PRO A 290 -2.58 29.63 10.89
N SER A 291 -2.64 29.12 9.64
CA SER A 291 -2.75 29.96 8.45
C SER A 291 -4.03 30.79 8.43
N HIS A 292 -5.16 30.28 8.95
CA HIS A 292 -6.40 31.06 9.07
C HIS A 292 -6.18 32.30 9.95
N LEU A 293 -5.49 32.14 11.08
CA LEU A 293 -5.21 33.22 12.02
C LEU A 293 -4.28 34.25 11.42
N ASN A 294 -3.30 33.82 10.61
CA ASN A 294 -2.39 34.71 9.90
C ASN A 294 -3.13 35.56 8.85
N TYR A 295 -4.07 34.98 8.09
CA TYR A 295 -4.91 35.76 7.18
C TYR A 295 -5.87 36.70 7.93
N LEU A 296 -6.54 36.19 8.96
CA LEU A 296 -7.51 36.95 9.74
C LEU A 296 -6.88 38.17 10.42
N GLN A 297 -5.68 38.05 10.99
CA GLN A 297 -5.05 39.20 11.65
C GLN A 297 -4.78 40.35 10.66
N PHE A 298 -4.35 40.06 9.43
CA PHE A 298 -4.16 41.08 8.40
C PHE A 298 -5.49 41.63 7.89
N ALA A 299 -6.48 40.77 7.67
CA ALA A 299 -7.79 41.21 7.18
C ALA A 299 -8.51 42.13 8.22
N TYR A 300 -8.42 41.79 9.50
CA TYR A 300 -8.92 42.66 10.59
C TYR A 300 -8.12 43.95 10.72
N TYR A 301 -6.81 43.91 10.54
CA TYR A 301 -5.98 45.11 10.48
C TYR A 301 -6.42 46.05 9.35
N ASN A 302 -6.63 45.53 8.14
CA ASN A 302 -7.05 46.31 6.96
C ASN A 302 -8.45 46.92 7.12
N THR A 303 -9.28 46.40 8.04
CA THR A 303 -10.59 46.97 8.39
C THR A 303 -10.56 47.84 9.65
N ASN A 304 -9.37 48.15 10.18
CA ASN A 304 -9.13 48.90 11.43
C ASN A 304 -9.72 48.25 12.69
N ASN A 305 -9.96 46.94 12.68
CA ASN A 305 -10.40 46.19 13.85
C ASN A 305 -9.20 45.62 14.61
N TYR A 306 -8.46 46.51 15.28
CA TYR A 306 -7.24 46.16 16.03
C TYR A 306 -7.51 45.18 17.17
N THR A 307 -8.68 45.22 17.80
CA THR A 307 -9.06 44.27 18.87
C THR A 307 -9.03 42.83 18.35
N LYS A 308 -9.65 42.57 17.20
CA LYS A 308 -9.67 41.25 16.57
C LYS A 308 -8.33 40.88 15.94
N ALA A 309 -7.60 41.84 15.39
CA ALA A 309 -6.23 41.59 14.89
C ALA A 309 -5.30 41.11 16.02
N ILE A 310 -5.36 41.75 17.20
CA ILE A 310 -4.60 41.34 18.40
C ILE A 310 -5.03 39.96 18.90
N GLU A 311 -6.33 39.67 18.97
CA GLU A 311 -6.84 38.34 19.35
C GLU A 311 -6.28 37.25 18.42
N CYS A 312 -6.32 37.46 17.10
CA CYS A 312 -5.80 36.51 16.11
C CYS A 312 -4.28 36.36 16.21
N ALA A 313 -3.53 37.46 16.35
CA ALA A 313 -2.07 37.42 16.49
C ALA A 313 -1.64 36.69 17.78
N LYS A 314 -2.28 36.98 18.92
CA LYS A 314 -2.06 36.25 20.19
C LYS A 314 -2.39 34.77 20.07
N THR A 315 -3.44 34.44 19.32
CA THR A 315 -3.85 33.04 19.11
C THR A 315 -2.86 32.30 18.21
N PHE A 316 -2.34 32.95 17.16
CA PHE A 316 -1.29 32.39 16.31
C PHE A 316 -0.02 32.09 17.11
N LEU A 317 0.37 33.01 18.00
CA LEU A 317 1.55 32.86 18.86
C LEU A 317 1.42 31.74 19.89
N LEU A 318 0.24 31.12 20.07
CA LEU A 318 0.13 29.87 20.83
C LEU A 318 0.78 28.69 20.10
N PHE A 319 0.76 28.69 18.76
CA PHE A 319 1.42 27.69 17.94
C PHE A 319 2.91 27.99 17.78
N PHE A 320 3.24 29.25 17.44
CA PHE A 320 4.62 29.68 17.19
C PHE A 320 5.00 30.86 18.10
N PRO A 321 5.35 30.63 19.38
CA PRO A 321 5.64 31.70 20.32
C PRO A 321 6.82 32.61 19.91
N ASN A 322 7.76 32.06 19.16
CA ASN A 322 8.99 32.73 18.73
C ASN A 322 8.89 33.32 17.32
N ASP A 323 7.71 33.38 16.69
CA ASP A 323 7.56 33.96 15.36
C ASP A 323 7.83 35.47 15.39
N GLU A 324 8.93 35.90 14.78
CA GLU A 324 9.39 37.29 14.85
C GLU A 324 8.41 38.26 14.18
N VAL A 325 7.83 37.85 13.04
CA VAL A 325 6.93 38.69 12.24
C VAL A 325 5.62 38.93 12.99
N MET A 326 5.03 37.88 13.54
CA MET A 326 3.79 37.99 14.29
C MET A 326 3.97 38.75 15.60
N ASN A 327 5.12 38.60 16.28
CA ASN A 327 5.43 39.40 17.47
C ASN A 327 5.55 40.90 17.13
N GLN A 328 6.18 41.25 15.99
CA GLN A 328 6.23 42.63 15.50
C GLN A 328 4.84 43.18 15.17
N ASN A 329 4.02 42.39 14.47
CA ASN A 329 2.64 42.76 14.14
C ASN A 329 1.81 43.00 15.41
N LEU A 330 1.91 42.10 16.39
CA LEU A 330 1.22 42.24 17.68
C LEU A 330 1.66 43.51 18.41
N ALA A 331 2.96 43.81 18.45
CA ALA A 331 3.47 45.03 19.07
C ALA A 331 2.94 46.29 18.37
N TYR A 332 2.90 46.28 17.03
CA TYR A 332 2.34 47.37 16.25
C TYR A 332 0.84 47.56 16.53
N TYR A 333 0.02 46.49 16.47
CA TYR A 333 -1.42 46.57 16.76
C TYR A 333 -1.69 47.04 18.19
N ALA A 334 -0.92 46.55 19.16
CA ALA A 334 -1.03 46.96 20.55
C ALA A 334 -0.68 48.43 20.76
N ALA A 335 0.33 48.96 20.05
CA ALA A 335 0.70 50.37 20.11
C ALA A 335 -0.39 51.27 19.52
N VAL A 336 -1.07 50.83 18.44
CA VAL A 336 -2.15 51.59 17.80
C VAL A 336 -3.43 51.60 18.64
N LEU A 337 -3.81 50.46 19.23
CA LEU A 337 -4.99 50.38 20.10
C LEU A 337 -4.75 51.01 21.47
N GLY A 338 -3.54 50.85 22.01
CA GLY A 338 -3.16 51.21 23.38
C GLY A 338 -2.77 49.96 24.19
N GLU A 339 -1.59 49.98 24.80
CA GLU A 339 -1.01 48.80 25.44
C GLU A 339 -1.87 48.22 26.58
N GLU A 340 -2.53 49.06 27.37
CA GLU A 340 -3.38 48.61 28.47
C GLU A 340 -4.66 47.92 27.97
N GLU A 341 -5.27 48.42 26.90
CA GLU A 341 -6.42 47.77 26.26
C GLU A 341 -6.00 46.45 25.59
N ALA A 342 -4.86 46.46 24.90
CA ALA A 342 -4.31 45.28 24.25
C ALA A 342 -4.02 44.14 25.23
N LYS A 343 -3.60 44.44 26.48
CA LYS A 343 -3.38 43.43 27.53
C LYS A 343 -4.64 42.68 27.94
N LEU A 344 -5.81 43.30 27.85
CA LEU A 344 -7.10 42.71 28.20
C LEU A 344 -7.65 41.74 27.14
N ILE A 345 -7.05 41.72 25.95
CA ILE A 345 -7.43 40.82 24.86
C ILE A 345 -6.65 39.52 25.03
N PHE A 346 -7.36 38.40 25.07
CA PHE A 346 -6.76 37.06 25.21
C PHE A 346 -6.81 36.31 23.88
N ALA A 347 -6.03 35.23 23.78
CA ALA A 347 -6.14 34.29 22.67
C ALA A 347 -7.49 33.56 22.73
N ARG A 348 -7.96 33.04 21.59
CA ARG A 348 -9.24 32.32 21.53
C ARG A 348 -9.16 31.03 22.36
N GLU A 349 -10.16 30.81 23.21
CA GLU A 349 -10.14 29.71 24.18
C GLU A 349 -10.38 28.34 23.54
N ASP A 350 -11.14 28.28 22.44
CA ASP A 350 -11.34 27.07 21.64
C ASP A 350 -10.01 26.52 21.07
N ILE A 351 -9.18 27.40 20.52
CA ILE A 351 -7.85 27.06 19.99
C ILE A 351 -6.87 26.73 21.12
N ASN A 352 -6.93 27.47 22.23
CA ASN A 352 -6.14 27.16 23.42
C ASN A 352 -6.46 25.76 23.97
N ALA A 353 -7.75 25.39 24.04
CA ALA A 353 -8.20 24.05 24.43
C ALA A 353 -7.75 22.98 23.42
N TYR A 354 -7.82 23.28 22.12
CA TYR A 354 -7.31 22.40 21.06
C TYR A 354 -5.81 22.10 21.23
N ILE A 355 -4.99 23.14 21.43
CA ILE A 355 -3.53 22.99 21.59
C ILE A 355 -3.21 22.17 22.83
N ARG A 356 -3.83 22.47 23.98
CA ARG A 356 -3.63 21.70 25.22
C ARG A 356 -3.94 20.22 25.04
N ARG A 357 -5.05 19.91 24.37
CA ARG A 357 -5.45 18.53 24.04
C ARG A 357 -4.44 17.86 23.11
N SER A 358 -4.06 18.52 22.01
CA SER A 358 -3.14 17.96 21.03
C SER A 358 -1.75 17.71 21.62
N VAL A 359 -1.23 18.64 22.41
CA VAL A 359 0.05 18.48 23.12
C VAL A 359 0.02 17.27 24.05
N LEU A 360 -1.03 17.11 24.86
CA LEU A 360 -1.15 15.96 25.77
C LEU A 360 -1.25 14.63 25.01
N GLU A 361 -2.02 14.58 23.91
CA GLU A 361 -2.10 13.39 23.07
C GLU A 361 -0.74 13.03 22.45
N LYS A 362 0.02 14.04 21.98
CA LYS A 362 1.37 13.86 21.45
C LYS A 362 2.35 13.39 22.51
N GLU A 363 2.30 13.93 23.74
CA GLU A 363 3.13 13.46 24.86
C GLU A 363 2.95 11.95 25.09
N LEU A 364 1.70 11.48 25.07
CA LEU A 364 1.38 10.05 25.21
C LEU A 364 1.84 9.22 24.00
N LEU A 365 1.67 9.73 22.77
CA LEU A 365 2.10 9.06 21.55
C LEU A 365 3.63 8.93 21.47
N TYR A 366 4.37 9.99 21.80
CA TYR A 366 5.82 9.94 21.87
C TYR A 366 6.31 9.04 23.00
N PHE A 367 5.60 9.01 24.15
CA PHE A 367 5.89 8.03 25.20
C PHE A 367 5.71 6.60 24.71
N ALA A 368 4.63 6.33 23.97
CA ALA A 368 4.39 5.02 23.38
C ALA A 368 5.45 4.64 22.35
N TYR A 369 5.92 5.62 21.56
CA TYR A 369 7.00 5.40 20.61
C TYR A 369 8.33 5.10 21.32
N ASP A 370 8.72 5.88 22.34
CA ASP A 370 9.98 5.68 23.07
C ASP A 370 9.98 4.36 23.87
N THR A 371 8.83 3.98 24.45
CA THR A 371 8.74 2.84 25.39
C THR A 371 8.37 1.53 24.70
N PHE A 372 7.41 1.55 23.79
CA PHE A 372 6.85 0.36 23.15
C PHE A 372 7.25 0.24 21.68
N GLY A 373 7.94 1.22 21.10
CA GLY A 373 8.37 1.19 19.71
C GLY A 373 7.24 1.41 18.70
N ILE A 374 6.05 1.83 19.15
CA ILE A 374 4.90 2.10 18.28
C ILE A 374 5.16 3.42 17.53
N PRO A 375 5.36 3.41 16.20
CA PRO A 375 5.78 4.61 15.48
C PRO A 375 4.70 5.68 15.49
N PHE A 376 5.11 6.92 15.75
CA PHE A 376 4.27 8.10 15.63
C PHE A 376 4.91 9.12 14.69
N VAL A 377 4.15 9.57 13.69
CA VAL A 377 4.54 10.64 12.78
C VAL A 377 3.74 11.87 13.15
N ASP A 378 4.42 12.87 13.70
CA ASP A 378 3.78 14.12 14.11
C ASP A 378 3.40 14.95 12.89
N PRO A 379 2.11 15.24 12.67
CA PRO A 379 1.66 15.99 11.50
C PRO A 379 1.91 17.49 11.62
N ASP A 380 2.21 18.00 12.82
CA ASP A 380 2.30 19.43 13.11
C ASP A 380 3.76 19.89 13.28
N SER A 381 4.09 21.00 12.65
CA SER A 381 5.40 21.65 12.78
C SER A 381 5.59 22.39 14.12
N TRP A 382 4.49 22.77 14.76
CA TRP A 382 4.46 23.62 15.96
C TRP A 382 4.57 22.85 17.29
N THR A 383 4.69 21.52 17.26
CA THR A 383 4.82 20.73 18.49
C THR A 383 6.02 21.20 19.32
N PRO A 384 5.83 21.59 20.60
CA PRO A 384 6.92 22.07 21.43
C PRO A 384 8.05 21.04 21.60
N GLU A 385 9.30 21.48 21.50
CA GLU A 385 10.47 20.58 21.52
C GLU A 385 10.59 19.74 22.80
N ASN A 386 10.04 20.23 23.91
CA ASN A 386 10.03 19.54 25.20
C ASN A 386 9.04 18.36 25.28
N VAL A 387 8.04 18.32 24.38
CA VAL A 387 7.08 17.21 24.27
C VAL A 387 7.77 15.96 23.72
N ILE A 388 8.80 16.14 22.89
CA ILE A 388 9.54 15.04 22.27
C ILE A 388 10.64 14.55 23.23
N PRO A 389 10.62 13.25 23.64
CA PRO A 389 11.66 12.65 24.46
C PRO A 389 13.06 12.91 23.90
N LYS A 390 14.02 13.23 24.77
CA LYS A 390 15.41 13.54 24.35
C LYS A 390 16.03 12.44 23.49
N ARG A 391 15.80 11.18 23.86
CA ARG A 391 16.26 10.00 23.10
C ARG A 391 15.74 9.99 21.67
N LEU A 392 14.44 10.25 21.50
CA LEU A 392 13.82 10.33 20.17
C LEU A 392 14.32 11.54 19.38
N ARG A 393 14.54 12.70 20.02
CA ARG A 393 15.15 13.86 19.35
C ARG A 393 16.56 13.59 18.84
N GLU A 394 17.39 12.97 19.67
CA GLU A 394 18.75 12.57 19.29
C GLU A 394 18.72 11.53 18.17
N LYS A 395 17.83 10.54 18.26
CA LYS A 395 17.59 9.53 17.21
C LYS A 395 17.18 10.19 15.89
N GLN A 396 16.16 11.03 15.89
CA GLN A 396 15.69 11.75 14.70
C GLN A 396 16.77 12.67 14.12
N LYS A 397 17.58 13.31 14.97
CA LYS A 397 18.72 14.13 14.52
C LYS A 397 19.76 13.28 13.82
N MET A 398 20.16 12.14 14.40
CA MET A 398 21.11 11.20 13.77
C MET A 398 20.56 10.64 12.45
N GLU A 399 19.28 10.29 12.41
CA GLU A 399 18.61 9.82 11.19
C GLU A 399 18.58 10.90 10.11
N ARG A 400 18.27 12.17 10.47
CA ARG A 400 18.32 13.31 9.53
C ARG A 400 19.73 13.59 9.03
N GLU A 401 20.73 13.57 9.90
CA GLU A 401 22.14 13.74 9.51
C GLU A 401 22.62 12.60 8.61
N THR A 402 22.20 11.37 8.90
CA THR A 402 22.49 10.20 8.06
C THR A 402 21.78 10.31 6.71
N ALA A 403 20.51 10.71 6.67
CA ALA A 403 19.77 10.93 5.43
C ALA A 403 20.36 12.08 4.61
N ALA A 404 20.79 13.17 5.25
CA ALA A 404 21.47 14.28 4.59
C ALA A 404 22.81 13.85 4.00
N ARG A 405 23.61 13.08 4.76
CA ARG A 405 24.84 12.47 4.25
C ARG A 405 24.58 11.55 3.06
N ILE A 406 23.59 10.66 3.15
CA ILE A 406 23.21 9.76 2.04
C ILE A 406 22.78 10.60 0.83
N THR A 407 22.00 11.67 1.04
CA THR A 407 21.55 12.55 -0.05
C THR A 407 22.73 13.30 -0.67
N GLU A 408 23.70 13.74 0.13
CA GLU A 408 24.93 14.37 -0.34
C GLU A 408 25.83 13.38 -1.08
N GLU A 409 26.00 12.17 -0.56
CA GLU A 409 26.72 11.07 -1.22
C GLU A 409 26.06 10.72 -2.56
N ILE A 410 24.72 10.64 -2.61
CA ILE A 410 23.95 10.45 -3.85
C ILE A 410 24.15 11.65 -4.80
N GLY A 411 24.10 12.89 -4.29
CA GLY A 411 24.30 14.09 -5.10
C GLY A 411 25.71 14.19 -5.68
N ASN A 412 26.73 13.81 -4.90
CA ASN A 412 28.13 13.74 -5.34
C ASN A 412 28.32 12.61 -6.34
N LEU A 413 27.73 11.44 -6.10
CA LEU A 413 27.72 10.33 -7.03
C LEU A 413 27.00 10.72 -8.34
N MET A 414 25.90 11.45 -8.26
CA MET A 414 25.19 11.96 -9.44
C MET A 414 26.05 12.94 -10.25
N LYS A 415 26.79 13.84 -9.60
CA LYS A 415 27.75 14.73 -10.27
C LYS A 415 28.95 13.97 -10.86
N GLU A 416 29.41 12.93 -10.18
CA GLU A 416 30.46 12.06 -10.69
C GLU A 416 29.97 11.24 -11.90
N ILE A 417 28.73 10.76 -11.86
CA ILE A 417 28.04 10.14 -13.00
C ILE A 417 27.85 11.15 -14.13
N GLU A 418 27.44 12.39 -13.88
CA GLU A 418 27.34 13.44 -14.90
C GLU A 418 28.71 13.74 -15.53
N ASN A 419 29.77 13.87 -14.73
CA ASN A 419 31.13 14.07 -15.23
C ASN A 419 31.64 12.85 -16.02
N LEU A 420 31.36 11.63 -15.54
CA LEU A 420 31.68 10.40 -16.28
C LEU A 420 30.87 10.31 -17.57
N VAL A 421 29.60 10.75 -17.58
CA VAL A 421 28.75 10.82 -18.76
C VAL A 421 29.23 11.90 -19.72
N GLU A 422 29.71 13.06 -19.26
CA GLU A 422 30.33 14.10 -20.11
C GLU A 422 31.69 13.66 -20.70
N VAL A 423 32.53 12.99 -19.90
CA VAL A 423 33.81 12.41 -20.36
C VAL A 423 33.55 11.28 -21.35
N LYS A 424 32.58 10.41 -21.07
CA LYS A 424 32.15 9.33 -21.97
C LYS A 424 31.53 9.91 -23.23
N ASN A 425 30.69 10.96 -23.16
CA ASN A 425 30.10 11.65 -24.32
C ASN A 425 31.14 12.33 -25.24
N LYS A 426 32.32 12.69 -24.73
CA LYS A 426 33.46 13.15 -25.55
C LYS A 426 34.25 12.01 -26.22
N GLU A 427 34.18 10.79 -25.68
CA GLU A 427 34.78 9.58 -26.27
C GLU A 427 33.77 8.71 -27.06
N THR A 428 32.47 8.91 -26.89
CA THR A 428 31.37 8.15 -27.51
C THR A 428 30.56 8.96 -28.50
N PHE A 429 31.24 9.73 -29.37
CA PHE A 429 30.63 10.18 -30.63
C PHE A 429 30.97 9.25 -31.81
N ASP A 430 31.29 7.98 -31.52
CA ASP A 430 31.49 6.95 -32.56
C ASP A 430 31.18 5.50 -32.11
N LEU A 431 30.22 5.27 -31.20
CA LEU A 431 29.74 3.91 -30.90
C LEU A 431 28.23 3.88 -30.58
N THR A 432 27.43 3.89 -31.64
CA THR A 432 26.04 3.42 -31.64
C THR A 432 25.87 2.18 -30.76
N ARG A 433 24.86 2.19 -29.86
CA ARG A 433 24.40 1.05 -29.05
C ARG A 433 24.35 -0.23 -29.90
N THR A 434 25.36 -1.07 -29.76
CA THR A 434 25.32 -2.43 -30.30
C THR A 434 24.54 -3.27 -29.30
N ILE A 435 23.35 -3.70 -29.68
CA ILE A 435 22.54 -4.67 -28.91
C ILE A 435 23.38 -5.95 -28.77
N HIS A 436 23.76 -6.31 -27.54
CA HIS A 436 24.59 -7.49 -27.27
C HIS A 436 23.71 -8.70 -26.95
N GLU A 437 23.42 -9.53 -27.94
CA GLU A 437 22.73 -10.82 -27.77
C GLU A 437 23.61 -12.00 -28.21
N GLY A 438 23.28 -13.22 -27.78
CA GLY A 438 24.00 -14.44 -28.16
C GLY A 438 25.25 -14.70 -27.33
N GLY A 439 25.17 -14.51 -26.01
CA GLY A 439 26.19 -14.98 -25.07
C GLY A 439 26.25 -16.51 -24.93
N PRO A 440 27.22 -17.03 -24.17
CA PRO A 440 27.47 -18.46 -24.07
C PRO A 440 26.33 -19.20 -23.37
N VAL A 441 26.16 -20.48 -23.69
CA VAL A 441 25.27 -21.37 -22.94
C VAL A 441 26.01 -21.87 -21.71
N LEU A 442 25.55 -21.51 -20.51
CA LEU A 442 26.23 -21.83 -19.24
C LEU A 442 26.05 -23.26 -18.75
N PHE A 443 24.99 -23.95 -19.18
CA PHE A 443 24.59 -25.24 -18.61
C PHE A 443 24.57 -26.32 -19.69
N ASP A 444 25.18 -27.47 -19.39
CA ASP A 444 25.13 -28.64 -20.24
C ASP A 444 23.67 -29.10 -20.46
N GLY A 445 23.32 -29.37 -21.72
CA GLY A 445 21.98 -29.79 -22.13
C GLY A 445 21.03 -28.65 -22.48
N VAL A 446 21.35 -27.40 -22.16
CA VAL A 446 20.59 -26.23 -22.64
C VAL A 446 21.02 -25.90 -24.06
N ASN A 447 20.08 -25.69 -24.98
CA ASN A 447 20.41 -25.34 -26.37
C ASN A 447 19.57 -24.15 -26.83
N VAL A 448 20.18 -23.18 -27.50
CA VAL A 448 19.45 -22.10 -28.17
C VAL A 448 18.83 -22.65 -29.46
N VAL A 449 17.50 -22.69 -29.51
CA VAL A 449 16.74 -23.25 -30.63
C VAL A 449 16.27 -22.16 -31.59
N MET A 450 15.90 -20.99 -31.05
CA MET A 450 15.55 -19.82 -31.85
C MET A 450 16.19 -18.58 -31.24
N ASN A 451 16.91 -17.82 -32.06
CA ASN A 451 17.45 -16.51 -31.69
C ASN A 451 16.56 -15.38 -32.24
N SER A 452 16.86 -14.13 -31.91
CA SER A 452 16.06 -12.96 -32.31
C SER A 452 15.83 -12.88 -33.82
N LYS A 453 16.82 -13.29 -34.64
CA LYS A 453 16.70 -13.34 -36.10
C LYS A 453 15.64 -14.34 -36.57
N ILE A 454 15.63 -15.54 -36.00
CA ILE A 454 14.62 -16.58 -36.33
C ILE A 454 13.24 -16.15 -35.83
N LEU A 455 13.21 -15.47 -34.68
CA LEU A 455 11.98 -14.96 -34.07
C LEU A 455 11.51 -13.65 -34.70
N ASN A 456 12.11 -13.11 -35.77
CA ASN A 456 11.74 -11.83 -36.40
C ASN A 456 11.65 -10.64 -35.43
N GLY A 457 12.62 -10.47 -34.52
CA GLY A 457 12.66 -9.31 -33.62
C GLY A 457 14.04 -9.10 -33.01
N SER A 458 14.09 -8.44 -31.85
CA SER A 458 15.33 -8.16 -31.11
C SER A 458 15.21 -8.56 -29.66
N GLN A 459 16.34 -8.89 -29.03
CA GLN A 459 16.41 -9.20 -27.60
C GLN A 459 15.42 -10.30 -27.16
N ARG A 460 15.30 -11.37 -27.95
CA ARG A 460 14.46 -12.53 -27.61
C ARG A 460 15.10 -13.86 -28.00
N VAL A 461 14.82 -14.90 -27.22
CA VAL A 461 15.42 -16.23 -27.38
C VAL A 461 14.46 -17.33 -26.96
N VAL A 462 14.55 -18.46 -27.65
CA VAL A 462 13.97 -19.74 -27.22
C VAL A 462 15.10 -20.73 -26.97
N THR A 463 15.12 -21.32 -25.77
CA THR A 463 16.04 -22.39 -25.41
C THR A 463 15.27 -23.66 -25.05
N ASP A 464 15.85 -24.82 -25.35
CA ASP A 464 15.35 -26.13 -24.92
C ASP A 464 16.33 -26.76 -23.92
N GLY A 465 15.84 -27.65 -23.06
CA GLY A 465 16.66 -28.42 -22.12
C GLY A 465 17.04 -27.66 -20.83
N VAL A 466 16.32 -26.57 -20.49
CA VAL A 466 16.56 -25.82 -19.24
C VAL A 466 16.31 -26.69 -18.02
N ILE A 467 15.32 -27.57 -18.07
CA ILE A 467 15.04 -28.61 -17.06
C ILE A 467 14.77 -29.95 -17.75
N SER A 468 14.97 -31.05 -17.02
CA SER A 468 14.71 -32.40 -17.53
C SER A 468 13.23 -32.79 -17.46
N GLU A 469 12.83 -33.83 -18.20
CA GLU A 469 11.48 -34.42 -18.15
C GLU A 469 11.09 -34.91 -16.75
N GLU A 470 12.05 -35.33 -15.94
CA GLU A 470 11.80 -35.68 -14.54
C GLU A 470 11.50 -34.45 -13.69
N GLN A 471 12.28 -33.37 -13.86
CA GLN A 471 12.06 -32.11 -13.16
C GLN A 471 10.73 -31.46 -13.55
N CYS A 472 10.34 -31.51 -14.84
CA CYS A 472 9.01 -31.08 -15.28
C CYS A 472 7.89 -31.81 -14.56
N ARG A 473 7.94 -33.16 -14.53
CA ARG A 473 6.94 -33.98 -13.83
C ARG A 473 6.87 -33.67 -12.35
N GLU A 474 8.00 -33.40 -11.72
CA GLU A 474 8.04 -33.09 -10.29
C GLU A 474 7.46 -31.70 -10.00
N LEU A 475 7.76 -30.68 -10.82
CA LEU A 475 7.15 -29.36 -10.70
C LEU A 475 5.64 -29.37 -11.00
N LEU A 476 5.19 -30.19 -11.95
CA LEU A 476 3.75 -30.39 -12.21
C LEU A 476 3.04 -31.00 -10.98
N ARG A 477 3.65 -32.00 -10.33
CA ARG A 477 3.12 -32.59 -9.09
C ARG A 477 3.05 -31.58 -7.95
N LEU A 478 4.13 -30.81 -7.76
CA LEU A 478 4.17 -29.72 -6.78
C LEU A 478 3.01 -28.75 -7.00
N THR A 479 2.76 -28.37 -8.25
CA THR A 479 1.70 -27.44 -8.61
C THR A 479 0.31 -27.99 -8.29
N ASN A 480 0.05 -29.25 -8.64
CA ASN A 480 -1.23 -29.89 -8.33
C ASN A 480 -1.51 -30.01 -6.82
N ALA A 481 -0.45 -30.06 -5.99
CA ALA A 481 -0.57 -30.15 -4.53
C ALA A 481 -0.60 -28.78 -3.83
N ALA A 482 0.12 -27.78 -4.35
CA ALA A 482 0.35 -26.50 -3.67
C ALA A 482 -0.40 -25.31 -4.28
N ALA A 483 -0.84 -25.41 -5.54
CA ALA A 483 -1.41 -24.27 -6.24
C ALA A 483 -2.80 -23.90 -5.71
N SER A 484 -3.04 -22.60 -5.59
CA SER A 484 -4.36 -22.08 -5.24
C SER A 484 -5.05 -21.53 -6.48
N ALA A 485 -6.35 -21.74 -6.59
CA ALA A 485 -7.14 -21.21 -7.68
C ALA A 485 -7.18 -19.67 -7.58
N GLY A 486 -6.84 -18.98 -8.66
CA GLY A 486 -6.76 -17.51 -8.67
C GLY A 486 -5.66 -16.90 -7.80
N ASP A 487 -4.63 -17.67 -7.45
CA ASP A 487 -3.42 -17.19 -6.77
C ASP A 487 -2.77 -16.05 -7.58
N GLY A 488 -2.44 -14.92 -6.96
CA GLY A 488 -2.01 -13.70 -7.68
C GLY A 488 -3.15 -12.87 -8.31
N TYR A 489 -4.41 -13.31 -8.22
CA TYR A 489 -5.60 -12.63 -8.76
C TYR A 489 -6.75 -12.56 -7.74
N ARG A 490 -6.44 -12.45 -6.44
CA ARG A 490 -7.42 -12.36 -5.33
C ARG A 490 -8.47 -13.48 -5.32
N GLY A 491 -8.08 -14.69 -5.74
CA GLY A 491 -8.97 -15.85 -5.81
C GLY A 491 -9.83 -15.90 -7.07
N THR A 492 -9.69 -14.95 -7.99
CA THR A 492 -10.38 -14.96 -9.29
C THR A 492 -9.86 -16.13 -10.11
N THR A 493 -10.67 -17.17 -10.25
CA THR A 493 -10.26 -18.41 -10.92
C THR A 493 -10.17 -18.28 -12.44
N SER A 494 -10.70 -17.22 -13.04
CA SER A 494 -10.73 -16.99 -14.50
C SER A 494 -10.40 -15.53 -14.85
N PRO A 495 -9.19 -15.03 -14.54
CA PRO A 495 -8.92 -13.58 -14.54
C PRO A 495 -8.86 -12.94 -15.93
N HIS A 496 -8.51 -13.71 -16.97
CA HIS A 496 -8.37 -13.19 -18.34
C HIS A 496 -9.51 -13.61 -19.26
N THR A 497 -10.16 -14.73 -18.93
CA THR A 497 -11.22 -15.31 -19.75
C THR A 497 -12.02 -16.34 -18.96
N PRO A 498 -13.36 -16.37 -19.06
CA PRO A 498 -14.24 -17.28 -18.32
C PRO A 498 -14.15 -18.75 -18.77
N ASN A 499 -13.37 -19.02 -19.81
CA ASN A 499 -13.25 -20.33 -20.46
C ASN A 499 -12.02 -21.10 -19.96
N GLU A 500 -11.19 -20.50 -19.11
CA GLU A 500 -10.01 -21.15 -18.52
C GLU A 500 -9.96 -20.92 -17.03
N LYS A 501 -9.47 -21.91 -16.28
CA LYS A 501 -9.17 -21.79 -14.85
C LYS A 501 -7.69 -21.55 -14.61
N PHE A 502 -7.38 -20.64 -13.70
CA PHE A 502 -6.04 -20.25 -13.31
C PHE A 502 -5.67 -20.77 -11.93
N TYR A 503 -4.47 -21.34 -11.84
CA TYR A 503 -3.87 -21.83 -10.62
C TYR A 503 -2.45 -21.33 -10.53
N GLY A 504 -2.01 -20.95 -9.33
CA GLY A 504 -0.66 -20.43 -9.13
C GLY A 504 -0.05 -20.80 -7.78
N VAL A 505 1.27 -20.79 -7.72
CA VAL A 505 2.07 -20.93 -6.50
C VAL A 505 3.37 -20.12 -6.61
N THR A 506 3.64 -19.30 -5.60
CA THR A 506 4.92 -18.56 -5.48
C THR A 506 6.02 -19.44 -4.88
N VAL A 507 7.28 -19.04 -5.08
CA VAL A 507 8.45 -19.80 -4.58
C VAL A 507 8.43 -19.90 -3.06
N TYR A 508 8.19 -18.79 -2.36
CA TYR A 508 8.13 -18.75 -0.90
C TYR A 508 7.01 -19.64 -0.35
N LYS A 509 5.82 -19.58 -0.94
CA LYS A 509 4.68 -20.44 -0.56
C LYS A 509 5.00 -21.92 -0.72
N ALA A 510 5.62 -22.32 -1.83
CA ALA A 510 6.03 -23.71 -2.03
C ALA A 510 7.04 -24.17 -0.97
N LEU A 511 8.03 -23.35 -0.63
CA LEU A 511 9.03 -23.67 0.40
C LEU A 511 8.40 -23.76 1.80
N LYS A 512 7.48 -22.86 2.14
CA LYS A 512 6.75 -22.89 3.41
C LYS A 512 5.89 -24.15 3.54
N LEU A 513 5.15 -24.52 2.48
CA LEU A 513 4.41 -25.78 2.45
C LEU A 513 5.34 -27.00 2.55
N GLY A 514 6.56 -26.90 2.01
CA GLY A 514 7.62 -27.89 2.15
C GLY A 514 8.10 -28.04 3.59
N GLN A 515 8.37 -26.92 4.27
CA GLN A 515 8.76 -26.87 5.69
C GLN A 515 7.66 -27.45 6.60
N GLU A 516 6.39 -27.19 6.28
CA GLU A 516 5.22 -27.73 6.99
C GLU A 516 4.94 -29.20 6.66
N GLY A 517 5.71 -29.85 5.77
CA GLY A 517 5.53 -31.24 5.36
C GLY A 517 4.28 -31.49 4.50
N LYS A 518 3.62 -30.45 3.99
CA LYS A 518 2.43 -30.55 3.13
C LYS A 518 2.76 -30.90 1.69
N VAL A 519 3.96 -30.54 1.22
CA VAL A 519 4.55 -30.98 -0.05
C VAL A 519 5.97 -31.47 0.18
N PRO A 520 6.54 -32.31 -0.70
CA PRO A 520 7.91 -32.75 -0.51
C PRO A 520 8.87 -31.56 -0.60
N LEU A 521 9.71 -31.37 0.42
CA LEU A 521 10.65 -30.25 0.49
C LEU A 521 11.59 -30.20 -0.72
N ASN A 522 12.05 -31.37 -1.20
CA ASN A 522 12.89 -31.49 -2.40
C ASN A 522 12.22 -30.91 -3.66
N SER A 523 10.89 -31.04 -3.80
CA SER A 523 10.14 -30.47 -4.92
C SER A 523 10.08 -28.95 -4.84
N ALA A 524 9.90 -28.40 -3.63
CA ALA A 524 9.94 -26.96 -3.40
C ALA A 524 11.34 -26.37 -3.61
N LEU A 525 12.39 -27.08 -3.21
CA LEU A 525 13.78 -26.71 -3.50
C LEU A 525 14.11 -26.77 -4.98
N LEU A 526 13.60 -27.79 -5.67
CA LEU A 526 13.73 -27.87 -7.12
C LEU A 526 13.11 -26.63 -7.78
N TYR A 527 11.93 -26.21 -7.34
CA TYR A 527 11.30 -25.00 -7.87
C TYR A 527 12.17 -23.76 -7.65
N TYR A 528 12.65 -23.53 -6.42
CA TYR A 528 13.58 -22.45 -6.11
C TYR A 528 14.84 -22.47 -7.00
N ASN A 529 15.51 -23.62 -7.12
CA ASN A 529 16.74 -23.76 -7.90
C ASN A 529 16.52 -23.56 -9.41
N VAL A 530 15.37 -24.00 -9.94
CA VAL A 530 15.01 -23.82 -11.35
C VAL A 530 14.83 -22.34 -11.70
N THR A 531 14.22 -21.55 -10.82
CA THR A 531 14.10 -20.09 -11.06
C THR A 531 15.46 -19.40 -11.14
N ASP A 532 16.42 -19.78 -10.30
CA ASP A 532 17.79 -19.25 -10.35
C ASP A 532 18.55 -19.72 -11.61
N LYS A 533 18.37 -20.98 -12.01
CA LYS A 533 18.93 -21.49 -13.26
C LYS A 533 18.44 -20.68 -14.46
N VAL A 534 17.14 -20.36 -14.52
CA VAL A 534 16.56 -19.53 -15.59
C VAL A 534 17.18 -18.13 -15.59
N ARG A 535 17.27 -17.47 -14.43
CA ARG A 535 17.91 -16.16 -14.28
C ARG A 535 19.31 -16.13 -14.90
N ARG A 536 20.15 -17.12 -14.57
CA ARG A 536 21.52 -17.24 -15.09
C ARG A 536 21.57 -17.49 -16.60
N VAL A 537 20.62 -18.24 -17.17
CA VAL A 537 20.52 -18.43 -18.63
C VAL A 537 20.21 -17.10 -19.32
N VAL A 538 19.29 -16.31 -18.78
CA VAL A 538 18.92 -14.99 -19.32
C VAL A 538 20.10 -14.02 -19.24
N GLU A 539 20.73 -13.88 -18.07
CA GLU A 539 21.92 -13.03 -17.86
C GLU A 539 23.02 -13.34 -18.86
N SER A 540 23.30 -14.64 -19.07
CA SER A 540 24.37 -15.04 -19.97
C SER A 540 24.03 -14.79 -21.43
N TYR A 541 22.84 -15.15 -21.88
CA TYR A 541 22.46 -15.01 -23.28
C TYR A 541 22.42 -13.54 -23.72
N PHE A 542 21.89 -12.65 -22.88
CA PHE A 542 21.84 -11.20 -23.14
C PHE A 542 23.10 -10.46 -22.69
N ARG A 543 24.14 -11.18 -22.26
CA ARG A 543 25.46 -10.64 -21.89
C ARG A 543 25.34 -9.45 -20.93
N LEU A 544 24.55 -9.61 -19.88
CA LEU A 544 24.28 -8.55 -18.93
C LEU A 544 25.50 -8.30 -18.04
N ASP A 545 25.90 -7.04 -17.91
CA ASP A 545 27.01 -6.61 -17.04
C ASP A 545 26.62 -6.57 -15.56
N SER A 546 25.32 -6.63 -15.26
CA SER A 546 24.75 -6.60 -13.91
C SER A 546 23.84 -7.81 -13.68
N PRO A 547 23.79 -8.35 -12.45
CA PRO A 547 22.88 -9.43 -12.13
C PRO A 547 21.43 -8.96 -12.20
N LEU A 548 20.55 -9.86 -12.58
CA LEU A 548 19.11 -9.66 -12.55
C LEU A 548 18.58 -9.93 -11.14
N TYR A 549 17.73 -9.04 -10.65
CA TYR A 549 16.93 -9.25 -9.45
C TYR A 549 15.54 -9.76 -9.86
N PHE A 550 14.93 -10.62 -9.03
CA PHE A 550 13.59 -11.11 -9.32
C PHE A 550 12.60 -10.00 -9.02
N SER A 551 11.78 -9.59 -9.98
CA SER A 551 10.64 -8.68 -9.74
C SER A 551 9.41 -9.45 -9.29
N TYR A 552 9.18 -10.65 -9.85
CA TYR A 552 8.10 -11.55 -9.47
C TYR A 552 8.36 -12.96 -10.01
N SER A 553 8.04 -14.00 -9.22
CA SER A 553 8.26 -15.40 -9.58
C SER A 553 7.01 -16.25 -9.37
N HIS A 554 6.44 -16.81 -10.45
CA HIS A 554 5.15 -17.49 -10.37
C HIS A 554 5.08 -18.76 -11.20
N LEU A 555 4.78 -19.90 -10.56
CA LEU A 555 4.46 -21.13 -11.27
C LEU A 555 2.95 -21.14 -11.46
N VAL A 556 2.54 -21.13 -12.72
CA VAL A 556 1.16 -20.92 -13.14
C VAL A 556 0.67 -22.07 -14.01
N CYS A 557 -0.60 -22.45 -13.84
CA CYS A 557 -1.30 -23.36 -14.73
C CYS A 557 -2.62 -22.76 -15.22
N ARG A 558 -2.91 -22.96 -16.51
CA ARG A 558 -4.17 -22.60 -17.17
C ARG A 558 -4.85 -23.88 -17.65
N THR A 559 -6.07 -24.13 -17.20
CA THR A 559 -6.84 -25.33 -17.56
C THR A 559 -8.06 -24.96 -18.38
N ALA A 560 -8.25 -25.59 -19.54
CA ALA A 560 -9.45 -25.40 -20.37
C ALA A 560 -10.72 -25.87 -19.64
N VAL A 561 -11.80 -25.10 -19.72
CA VAL A 561 -13.14 -25.48 -19.26
C VAL A 561 -13.89 -26.13 -20.42
N GLU A 562 -14.03 -27.46 -20.40
CA GLU A 562 -14.50 -28.26 -21.55
C GLU A 562 -15.78 -27.75 -22.22
N GLU A 563 -16.76 -27.30 -21.44
CA GLU A 563 -18.08 -26.85 -21.91
C GLU A 563 -18.06 -25.47 -22.59
N LYS A 564 -16.91 -24.77 -22.61
CA LYS A 564 -16.81 -23.37 -23.04
C LYS A 564 -15.78 -23.11 -24.14
N GLN A 565 -15.39 -24.13 -24.91
CA GLN A 565 -14.32 -24.02 -25.91
C GLN A 565 -14.81 -23.86 -27.35
N ASP A 566 -16.09 -24.07 -27.63
CA ASP A 566 -16.60 -24.06 -29.01
C ASP A 566 -16.60 -22.66 -29.63
N GLY A 567 -16.13 -22.54 -30.88
CA GLY A 567 -16.11 -21.29 -31.66
C GLY A 567 -15.22 -20.15 -31.13
N ARG A 568 -14.32 -20.47 -30.19
CA ARG A 568 -13.54 -19.50 -29.42
C ARG A 568 -12.50 -18.73 -30.25
N LYS A 569 -12.38 -17.41 -30.03
CA LYS A 569 -11.43 -16.50 -30.71
C LYS A 569 -10.62 -15.59 -29.78
N ASP A 570 -10.91 -15.60 -28.48
CA ASP A 570 -10.14 -14.86 -27.49
C ASP A 570 -8.80 -15.54 -27.20
N LEU A 571 -7.88 -14.79 -26.57
CA LEU A 571 -6.58 -15.28 -26.14
C LEU A 571 -6.64 -15.79 -24.69
N SER A 572 -5.81 -16.77 -24.35
CA SER A 572 -5.60 -17.20 -22.96
C SER A 572 -4.97 -16.09 -22.12
N HIS A 573 -4.06 -15.34 -22.75
CA HIS A 573 -3.51 -14.09 -22.22
C HIS A 573 -3.53 -13.04 -23.33
N PRO A 574 -4.20 -11.89 -23.14
CA PRO A 574 -4.20 -10.80 -24.11
C PRO A 574 -2.78 -10.35 -24.45
N VAL A 575 -2.62 -9.78 -25.65
CA VAL A 575 -1.36 -9.18 -26.07
C VAL A 575 -1.05 -7.97 -25.19
N HIS A 576 0.16 -7.93 -24.64
CA HIS A 576 0.62 -6.89 -23.73
C HIS A 576 2.14 -6.73 -23.81
N VAL A 577 2.66 -5.73 -23.10
CA VAL A 577 4.09 -5.51 -22.87
C VAL A 577 4.32 -5.49 -21.36
N ASP A 578 5.40 -6.10 -20.89
CA ASP A 578 5.60 -6.35 -19.46
C ASP A 578 5.94 -5.09 -18.64
N ASN A 579 6.53 -4.07 -19.26
CA ASN A 579 6.98 -2.85 -18.58
C ASN A 579 6.30 -1.54 -19.02
N CYS A 580 5.23 -1.62 -19.82
CA CYS A 580 4.50 -0.45 -20.27
C CYS A 580 3.04 -0.76 -20.61
N ILE A 581 2.23 0.28 -20.74
CA ILE A 581 0.86 0.19 -21.23
C ILE A 581 0.91 0.20 -22.77
N LEU A 582 0.53 -0.91 -23.39
CA LEU A 582 0.47 -1.04 -24.84
C LEU A 582 -0.78 -0.34 -25.38
N ASN A 583 -0.59 0.74 -26.13
CA ASN A 583 -1.63 1.36 -26.95
C ASN A 583 -1.48 0.91 -28.40
N ALA A 584 -2.22 -0.15 -28.75
CA ALA A 584 -2.17 -0.76 -30.07
C ALA A 584 -2.73 0.12 -31.20
N GLU A 585 -3.59 1.10 -30.89
CA GLU A 585 -4.13 2.03 -31.89
C GLU A 585 -3.13 3.12 -32.25
N ALA A 586 -2.37 3.58 -31.26
CA ALA A 586 -1.32 4.59 -31.43
C ALA A 586 0.06 3.99 -31.80
N ASN A 587 0.21 2.66 -31.76
CA ASN A 587 1.50 1.97 -31.85
C ASN A 587 2.52 2.52 -30.84
N MET A 588 2.10 2.68 -29.59
CA MET A 588 2.92 3.27 -28.53
C MET A 588 2.93 2.40 -27.28
N CYS A 589 4.03 2.45 -26.55
CA CYS A 589 4.27 1.77 -25.29
C CYS A 589 4.55 2.82 -24.22
N ILE A 590 3.57 3.08 -23.35
CA ILE A 590 3.63 4.19 -22.38
C ILE A 590 4.12 3.66 -21.03
N LYS A 591 5.28 4.13 -20.58
CA LYS A 591 5.87 3.74 -19.29
C LYS A 591 5.30 4.56 -18.14
N GLU A 592 4.09 4.22 -17.71
CA GLU A 592 3.42 4.85 -16.57
C GLU A 592 2.64 3.82 -15.73
N HIS A 593 2.28 4.19 -14.50
CA HIS A 593 1.43 3.35 -13.64
C HIS A 593 0.05 3.16 -14.29
N PRO A 594 -0.53 1.95 -14.36
CA PRO A 594 -0.24 0.75 -13.57
C PRO A 594 0.85 -0.19 -14.10
N ALA A 595 1.57 0.13 -15.18
CA ALA A 595 2.60 -0.75 -15.71
C ALA A 595 3.80 -0.88 -14.75
N TYR A 596 4.43 -2.06 -14.75
CA TYR A 596 5.64 -2.33 -13.99
C TYR A 596 6.87 -1.82 -14.75
N THR A 597 7.03 -0.49 -14.80
CA THR A 597 8.05 0.21 -15.61
C THR A 597 9.51 -0.16 -15.31
N PHE A 598 9.74 -0.79 -14.16
CA PHE A 598 11.03 -1.27 -13.68
C PHE A 598 11.40 -2.69 -14.15
N ARG A 599 10.53 -3.40 -14.89
CA ARG A 599 10.87 -4.71 -15.46
C ARG A 599 11.75 -4.54 -16.70
N ASP A 600 12.87 -5.22 -16.71
CA ASP A 600 13.87 -5.15 -17.78
C ASP A 600 13.87 -6.41 -18.66
N TYR A 601 13.73 -7.58 -18.04
CA TYR A 601 13.73 -8.88 -18.72
C TYR A 601 12.64 -9.79 -18.19
N SER A 602 12.21 -10.74 -19.01
CA SER A 602 11.20 -11.72 -18.66
C SER A 602 11.56 -13.09 -19.25
N ALA A 603 11.17 -14.14 -18.54
CA ALA A 603 11.37 -15.51 -18.97
C ALA A 603 10.19 -16.41 -18.58
N ILE A 604 9.74 -17.21 -19.53
CA ILE A 604 8.67 -18.20 -19.34
C ILE A 604 9.25 -19.58 -19.61
N LEU A 605 9.34 -20.42 -18.58
CA LEU A 605 9.78 -21.82 -18.68
C LEU A 605 8.58 -22.76 -18.69
N TYR A 606 8.42 -23.53 -19.76
CA TYR A 606 7.31 -24.47 -19.93
C TYR A 606 7.58 -25.82 -19.28
N LEU A 607 6.55 -26.35 -18.60
CA LEU A 607 6.64 -27.61 -17.87
C LEU A 607 6.04 -28.79 -18.65
N ASN A 608 5.18 -28.51 -19.63
CA ASN A 608 4.46 -29.54 -20.38
C ASN A 608 4.05 -29.08 -21.78
N GLY A 609 3.56 -30.01 -22.59
CA GLY A 609 3.12 -29.77 -23.98
C GLY A 609 1.95 -30.68 -24.42
N ASP A 610 1.36 -31.40 -23.48
CA ASP A 610 0.23 -32.32 -23.64
C ASP A 610 -1.12 -31.59 -23.53
N PHE A 611 -1.29 -30.51 -24.29
CA PHE A 611 -2.51 -29.72 -24.38
C PHE A 611 -2.71 -29.19 -25.82
N GLU A 612 -3.92 -28.71 -26.12
CA GLU A 612 -4.26 -28.12 -27.42
C GLU A 612 -4.35 -26.58 -27.31
N GLY A 613 -3.81 -25.87 -28.30
CA GLY A 613 -3.70 -24.40 -28.28
C GLY A 613 -2.55 -23.89 -27.42
N GLY A 614 -2.72 -22.75 -26.73
CA GLY A 614 -1.78 -22.26 -25.71
C GLY A 614 -0.41 -21.80 -26.21
N ASN A 615 -0.22 -21.61 -27.52
CA ASN A 615 1.04 -21.15 -28.08
C ASN A 615 1.35 -19.70 -27.65
N PHE A 616 2.63 -19.43 -27.38
CA PHE A 616 3.11 -18.08 -27.08
C PHE A 616 3.38 -17.36 -28.38
N VAL A 617 2.90 -16.12 -28.52
CA VAL A 617 3.05 -15.32 -29.73
C VAL A 617 3.71 -13.99 -29.42
N PHE A 618 4.67 -13.60 -30.25
CA PHE A 618 5.16 -12.23 -30.31
C PHE A 618 4.38 -11.48 -31.40
N THR A 619 4.12 -10.19 -31.18
CA THR A 619 3.44 -9.34 -32.15
C THR A 619 4.22 -8.06 -32.39
N GLU A 620 3.83 -7.32 -33.43
CA GLU A 620 4.13 -5.89 -33.53
C GLU A 620 3.35 -5.09 -32.47
N LEU A 621 3.65 -3.78 -32.36
CA LEU A 621 2.95 -2.85 -31.46
C LEU A 621 1.45 -2.73 -31.75
N ASP A 622 0.99 -3.14 -32.93
CA ASP A 622 -0.43 -3.14 -33.34
C ASP A 622 -1.27 -4.25 -32.65
N ALA A 623 -0.62 -5.11 -31.85
CA ALA A 623 -1.20 -6.25 -31.15
C ALA A 623 -1.92 -7.30 -32.05
N LYS A 624 -1.75 -7.22 -33.37
CA LYS A 624 -2.46 -8.05 -34.36
C LYS A 624 -1.50 -8.82 -35.25
N THR A 625 -0.41 -8.20 -35.65
CA THR A 625 0.56 -8.79 -36.57
C THR A 625 1.49 -9.70 -35.79
N ILE A 626 1.26 -11.02 -35.86
CA ILE A 626 2.12 -12.01 -35.21
C ILE A 626 3.47 -12.08 -35.94
N THR A 627 4.56 -11.85 -35.23
CA THR A 627 5.94 -11.86 -35.75
C THR A 627 6.62 -13.21 -35.56
N ALA A 628 6.29 -13.91 -34.47
CA ALA A 628 6.76 -15.26 -34.18
C ALA A 628 5.79 -16.01 -33.26
N GLU A 629 5.79 -17.34 -33.36
CA GLU A 629 4.98 -18.24 -32.55
C GLU A 629 5.87 -19.34 -31.96
N VAL A 630 5.72 -19.61 -30.66
CA VAL A 630 6.49 -20.60 -29.91
C VAL A 630 5.55 -21.59 -29.27
N ARG A 631 5.69 -22.87 -29.66
CA ARG A 631 4.94 -23.98 -29.08
C ARG A 631 5.56 -24.41 -27.75
N PRO A 632 4.80 -24.43 -26.63
CA PRO A 632 5.27 -24.92 -25.34
C PRO A 632 5.58 -26.42 -25.35
N GLN A 633 6.63 -26.80 -24.62
CA GLN A 633 6.99 -28.19 -24.32
C GLN A 633 7.85 -28.22 -23.04
N CYS A 634 7.96 -29.37 -22.39
CA CYS A 634 8.80 -29.50 -21.19
C CYS A 634 10.23 -29.00 -21.45
N GLY A 635 10.75 -28.17 -20.53
CA GLY A 635 12.13 -27.70 -20.56
C GLY A 635 12.41 -26.61 -21.58
N ARG A 636 11.40 -26.17 -22.35
CA ARG A 636 11.51 -25.02 -23.26
C ARG A 636 11.32 -23.72 -22.50
N MET A 637 12.22 -22.76 -22.70
CA MET A 637 12.13 -21.42 -22.14
C MET A 637 12.07 -20.38 -23.25
N VAL A 638 11.21 -19.38 -23.07
CA VAL A 638 11.22 -18.13 -23.87
C VAL A 638 11.76 -17.04 -22.99
N GLY A 639 12.86 -16.39 -23.37
CA GLY A 639 13.45 -15.25 -22.67
C GLY A 639 13.50 -14.02 -23.55
N PHE A 640 13.16 -12.85 -23.03
CA PHE A 640 13.09 -11.61 -23.80
C PHE A 640 13.23 -10.37 -22.91
N SER A 641 13.59 -9.23 -23.50
CA SER A 641 13.51 -7.93 -22.81
C SER A 641 12.05 -7.48 -22.69
N SER A 642 11.67 -6.89 -21.55
CA SER A 642 10.28 -6.58 -21.19
C SER A 642 9.69 -5.34 -21.88
N GLY A 643 10.45 -4.70 -22.77
CA GLY A 643 10.13 -3.41 -23.41
C GLY A 643 9.24 -3.49 -24.64
N GLU A 644 9.07 -2.32 -25.27
CA GLU A 644 8.22 -2.10 -26.46
C GLU A 644 8.58 -2.97 -27.67
N GLU A 645 9.79 -3.52 -27.70
CA GLU A 645 10.28 -4.40 -28.77
C GLU A 645 9.69 -5.83 -28.71
N ASN A 646 9.09 -6.23 -27.59
CA ASN A 646 8.53 -7.57 -27.41
C ASN A 646 7.07 -7.59 -26.91
N PRO A 647 6.10 -6.97 -27.61
CA PRO A 647 4.68 -7.23 -27.38
C PRO A 647 4.36 -8.71 -27.59
N HIS A 648 3.60 -9.31 -26.68
CA HIS A 648 3.37 -10.75 -26.71
C HIS A 648 2.05 -11.16 -26.03
N GLY A 649 1.56 -12.34 -26.38
CA GLY A 649 0.33 -12.93 -25.85
C GLY A 649 0.34 -14.46 -25.89
N VAL A 650 -0.77 -15.07 -25.48
CA VAL A 650 -0.91 -16.54 -25.47
C VAL A 650 -2.24 -16.95 -26.11
N ASN A 651 -2.17 -17.79 -27.14
CA ASN A 651 -3.36 -18.35 -27.79
C ASN A 651 -4.22 -19.14 -26.80
N ALA A 652 -5.53 -19.24 -27.04
CA ALA A 652 -6.45 -19.98 -26.16
C ALA A 652 -5.98 -21.41 -25.91
N VAL A 653 -6.10 -21.89 -24.66
CA VAL A 653 -5.96 -23.31 -24.35
C VAL A 653 -7.33 -23.96 -24.54
N THR A 654 -7.47 -24.80 -25.57
CA THR A 654 -8.76 -25.40 -25.94
C THR A 654 -8.99 -26.76 -25.33
N LYS A 655 -7.93 -27.43 -24.88
CA LYS A 655 -8.01 -28.73 -24.21
C LYS A 655 -6.80 -28.99 -23.33
N GLY A 656 -7.01 -29.60 -22.17
CA GLY A 656 -5.93 -29.93 -21.23
C GLY A 656 -5.53 -28.76 -20.34
N GLN A 657 -4.35 -28.88 -19.74
CA GLN A 657 -3.78 -27.90 -18.82
C GLN A 657 -2.38 -27.51 -19.28
N ARG A 658 -2.10 -26.21 -19.33
CA ARG A 658 -0.79 -25.64 -19.66
C ARG A 658 -0.16 -25.08 -18.40
N CYS A 659 1.05 -25.54 -18.05
CA CYS A 659 1.79 -25.07 -16.89
C CYS A 659 3.15 -24.48 -17.27
N ALA A 660 3.52 -23.39 -16.62
CA ALA A 660 4.77 -22.68 -16.84
C ALA A 660 5.26 -21.98 -15.57
N VAL A 661 6.56 -21.74 -15.48
CA VAL A 661 7.16 -20.82 -14.51
C VAL A 661 7.39 -19.49 -15.21
N ALA A 662 6.65 -18.47 -14.80
CA ALA A 662 6.78 -17.10 -15.28
C ALA A 662 7.68 -16.29 -14.33
N LEU A 663 8.70 -15.66 -14.90
CA LEU A 663 9.71 -14.91 -14.16
C LEU A 663 9.87 -13.54 -14.79
N TRP A 664 9.79 -12.51 -13.95
CA TRP A 664 10.08 -11.14 -14.34
C TRP A 664 11.30 -10.67 -13.58
N PHE A 665 12.17 -9.93 -14.26
CA PHE A 665 13.45 -9.48 -13.73
C PHE A 665 13.63 -7.97 -13.85
N THR A 666 14.43 -7.41 -12.96
CA THR A 666 14.83 -6.00 -12.95
C THR A 666 16.34 -5.88 -12.73
N LEU A 667 16.94 -4.87 -13.32
CA LEU A 667 18.33 -4.46 -13.07
C LEU A 667 18.44 -3.57 -11.82
N ASP A 668 17.32 -3.08 -11.29
CA ASP A 668 17.28 -2.23 -10.10
C ASP A 668 17.04 -3.06 -8.83
N PRO A 669 18.04 -3.20 -7.92
CA PRO A 669 17.89 -3.98 -6.69
C PRO A 669 16.76 -3.50 -5.79
N ARG A 670 16.33 -2.23 -5.90
CA ARG A 670 15.23 -1.67 -5.10
C ARG A 670 13.88 -2.31 -5.41
N HIS A 671 13.75 -2.92 -6.58
CA HIS A 671 12.53 -3.58 -7.05
C HIS A 671 12.60 -5.12 -6.91
N ASN A 672 13.53 -5.64 -6.11
CA ASN A 672 13.63 -7.07 -5.82
C ASN A 672 12.40 -7.56 -5.03
N GLU A 673 11.88 -8.71 -5.43
CA GLU A 673 10.69 -9.37 -4.89
C GLU A 673 10.90 -9.70 -3.41
N ARG A 674 10.06 -9.14 -2.52
CA ARG A 674 10.16 -9.39 -1.08
C ARG A 674 10.01 -10.88 -0.73
N GLU A 675 9.09 -11.57 -1.39
CA GLU A 675 8.92 -13.03 -1.24
C GLU A 675 10.18 -13.80 -1.64
N ARG A 676 10.96 -13.28 -2.59
CA ARG A 676 12.23 -13.90 -2.96
C ARG A 676 13.25 -13.79 -1.84
N VAL A 677 13.37 -12.61 -1.21
CA VAL A 677 14.25 -12.41 -0.05
C VAL A 677 13.84 -13.34 1.10
N GLN A 678 12.54 -13.47 1.37
CA GLN A 678 12.03 -14.39 2.39
C GLN A 678 12.30 -15.86 2.06
N ALA A 679 12.20 -16.24 0.78
CA ALA A 679 12.57 -17.57 0.32
C ALA A 679 14.08 -17.82 0.53
N ASP A 680 14.94 -16.85 0.18
CA ASP A 680 16.38 -16.96 0.37
C ASP A 680 16.73 -17.15 1.86
N ASP A 681 16.08 -16.41 2.77
CA ASP A 681 16.29 -16.54 4.22
C ASP A 681 15.77 -17.87 4.77
N LEU A 682 14.63 -18.36 4.28
CA LEU A 682 14.12 -19.69 4.62
C LEU A 682 15.07 -20.80 4.15
N ILE A 683 15.64 -20.69 2.95
CA ILE A 683 16.66 -21.62 2.46
C ILE A 683 17.91 -21.58 3.35
N LYS A 684 18.39 -20.39 3.72
CA LYS A 684 19.51 -20.28 4.66
C LYS A 684 19.17 -20.97 5.98
N MET A 685 17.98 -20.76 6.53
CA MET A 685 17.58 -21.39 7.79
C MET A 685 17.49 -22.92 7.68
N LEU A 686 16.93 -23.45 6.59
CA LEU A 686 16.76 -24.88 6.38
C LEU A 686 18.07 -25.63 6.09
N PHE A 687 19.09 -24.95 5.57
CA PHE A 687 20.34 -25.58 5.08
C PHE A 687 21.63 -24.95 5.64
N SER A 688 21.56 -24.16 6.72
CA SER A 688 22.78 -23.66 7.40
C SER A 688 23.47 -24.77 8.18
N PRO A 689 24.83 -24.82 8.19
CA PRO A 689 25.61 -25.81 8.96
C PRO A 689 25.36 -25.79 10.49
N GLU A 690 24.75 -24.73 11.01
CA GLU A 690 24.46 -24.55 12.44
C GLU A 690 23.17 -25.28 12.89
N ALA A 691 22.32 -25.74 11.97
CA ALA A 691 21.06 -26.42 12.30
C ALA A 691 21.27 -27.83 12.89
N ASP A 692 22.40 -28.49 12.59
CA ASP A 692 22.74 -29.82 13.11
C ASP A 692 23.13 -29.79 14.60
N LEU A 693 23.59 -28.63 15.13
CA LEU A 693 23.96 -28.49 16.55
C LEU A 693 22.76 -28.42 17.51
N PHE A 694 21.60 -27.95 17.02
CA PHE A 694 20.40 -27.83 17.85
C PHE A 694 19.62 -29.15 18.01
N GLN A 695 19.87 -30.15 17.16
CA GLN A 695 19.24 -31.47 17.28
C GLN A 695 19.95 -32.39 18.28
N GLU A 696 21.27 -32.31 18.43
CA GLU A 696 22.00 -33.11 19.42
C GLU A 696 21.73 -32.65 20.87
N GLU A 697 21.63 -31.34 21.13
CA GLU A 697 21.33 -30.82 22.48
C GLU A 697 19.90 -31.14 22.97
N ALA A 698 18.97 -31.39 22.06
CA ALA A 698 17.59 -31.76 22.40
C ALA A 698 17.46 -33.25 22.81
N LEU A 699 18.33 -34.12 22.30
CA LEU A 699 18.34 -35.55 22.60
C LEU A 699 19.06 -35.90 23.91
N GLU A 700 20.01 -35.07 24.37
CA GLU A 700 20.67 -35.26 25.66
C GLU A 700 19.84 -34.79 26.88
N LYS A 701 18.85 -33.91 26.69
CA LYS A 701 18.05 -33.33 27.79
C LYS A 701 16.85 -34.18 28.25
N THR A 702 16.56 -35.30 27.58
CA THR A 702 15.43 -36.19 27.96
C THR A 702 15.92 -37.57 28.42
N GLY A 703 16.76 -37.61 29.44
CA GLY A 703 17.08 -38.87 30.12
C GLY A 703 16.06 -39.20 31.21
N LYS A 704 15.29 -40.30 31.04
CA LYS A 704 14.90 -41.28 32.10
C LYS A 704 14.03 -42.44 31.56
N PRO A 705 13.93 -43.59 32.26
CA PRO A 705 14.11 -44.92 31.68
C PRO A 705 12.82 -45.74 31.54
N LEU A 706 12.84 -46.73 30.63
CA LEU A 706 11.73 -47.67 30.40
C LEU A 706 11.80 -48.91 31.32
N PRO A 707 10.66 -49.36 31.93
CA PRO A 707 10.56 -50.60 32.69
C PRO A 707 10.12 -51.82 31.81
N PRO A 708 10.14 -53.06 32.34
CA PRO A 708 10.49 -54.27 31.59
C PRO A 708 9.31 -55.16 31.12
N GLY A 709 9.59 -56.00 30.11
CA GLY A 709 8.83 -57.21 29.73
C GLY A 709 7.61 -56.94 28.82
N GLU A 710 7.25 -57.76 27.84
CA GLU A 710 7.53 -59.17 27.58
C GLU A 710 7.51 -59.48 26.07
N ALA A 711 8.17 -60.59 25.78
CA ALA A 711 8.37 -61.28 24.51
C ALA A 711 7.12 -61.47 23.63
N ASN A 712 7.30 -61.51 22.30
CA ASN A 712 7.35 -62.81 21.60
C ASN A 712 7.69 -62.75 20.10
N VAL A 713 8.63 -63.63 19.74
CA VAL A 713 8.69 -64.49 18.54
C VAL A 713 9.06 -63.86 17.18
N ARG A 714 10.37 -63.97 16.88
CA ARG A 714 10.93 -64.35 15.56
C ARG A 714 10.67 -65.86 15.32
N PRO A 715 10.65 -66.38 14.08
CA PRO A 715 11.87 -66.66 13.27
C PRO A 715 11.62 -66.44 11.76
N SER A 716 12.55 -66.53 10.81
CA SER A 716 13.82 -67.27 10.68
C SER A 716 14.47 -66.75 9.37
N ASP A 717 15.76 -66.43 9.36
CA ASP A 717 16.86 -67.22 8.74
C ASP A 717 17.14 -66.74 7.29
N SER A 718 18.36 -66.61 6.77
CA SER A 718 19.66 -67.16 7.18
C SER A 718 20.82 -66.42 6.48
N GLU A 719 21.97 -66.46 7.17
CA GLU A 719 23.33 -66.66 6.63
C GLU A 719 24.10 -65.51 5.92
N SER A 720 24.92 -64.86 6.76
CA SER A 720 26.31 -64.39 6.54
C SER A 720 27.25 -65.53 6.04
N PRO A 721 28.48 -65.30 5.51
CA PRO A 721 29.61 -64.67 6.24
C PRO A 721 30.59 -63.82 5.38
N SER A 722 31.02 -62.65 5.84
CA SER A 722 32.25 -62.34 6.59
C SER A 722 33.54 -62.15 5.74
N VAL A 723 34.39 -61.23 6.22
CA VAL A 723 35.87 -61.12 6.13
C VAL A 723 36.34 -59.69 5.76
N THR A 724 36.68 -58.92 6.79
CA THR A 724 37.76 -57.90 6.83
C THR A 724 39.12 -58.64 7.04
N PRO A 725 40.36 -58.07 6.91
CA PRO A 725 40.74 -56.72 7.38
C PRO A 725 41.97 -56.03 6.71
N ASP A 726 42.30 -54.83 7.26
CA ASP A 726 43.64 -54.20 7.43
C ASP A 726 44.48 -53.82 6.18
N ALA A 727 45.36 -52.81 6.17
CA ALA A 727 45.74 -51.68 7.02
C ALA A 727 46.82 -50.90 6.23
N ASN A 728 46.99 -49.58 6.44
CA ASN A 728 48.29 -48.98 6.77
C ASN A 728 48.23 -47.46 6.98
N ALA A 729 48.96 -47.04 8.01
CA ALA A 729 49.05 -45.73 8.64
C ALA A 729 50.32 -44.97 8.25
N ILE A 730 50.35 -43.65 8.53
CA ILE A 730 51.51 -42.83 8.99
C ILE A 730 50.90 -41.64 9.79
N ASP A 731 50.94 -41.60 11.13
CA ASP A 731 51.92 -40.92 12.04
C ASP A 731 52.09 -39.41 11.73
N LYS A 732 52.03 -38.39 12.61
CA LYS A 732 52.37 -38.13 14.03
C LYS A 732 51.91 -36.65 14.27
N GLN A 733 51.59 -36.07 15.43
CA GLN A 733 52.42 -35.83 16.62
C GLN A 733 51.68 -34.85 17.57
N LEU A 734 51.75 -35.15 18.89
CA LEU A 734 51.67 -34.35 20.14
C LEU A 734 50.97 -32.97 20.24
N ASP A 735 50.52 -32.42 21.38
CA ASP A 735 50.14 -32.82 22.76
C ASP A 735 50.14 -31.50 23.60
N ASN A 736 49.10 -31.23 24.41
CA ASN A 736 49.12 -30.49 25.71
C ASN A 736 49.58 -29.01 25.78
N THR A 737 49.13 -28.09 26.68
CA THR A 737 48.21 -28.03 27.83
C THR A 737 48.20 -26.58 28.36
N ASP A 738 47.09 -26.18 29.02
CA ASP A 738 46.98 -25.39 30.26
C ASP A 738 47.42 -23.89 30.42
N SER A 739 46.42 -23.11 30.88
CA SER A 739 46.39 -22.32 32.14
C SER A 739 46.89 -20.85 32.23
N VAL A 740 45.98 -20.01 32.77
CA VAL A 740 46.13 -19.10 33.95
C VAL A 740 46.71 -17.66 33.82
N ALA A 741 45.87 -16.71 34.29
CA ALA A 741 46.07 -15.48 35.09
C ALA A 741 46.77 -14.18 34.59
N ALA A 742 45.98 -13.10 34.71
CA ALA A 742 46.15 -11.90 35.55
C ALA A 742 47.17 -10.76 35.24
N GLU A 743 46.62 -9.54 35.42
CA GLU A 743 47.19 -8.29 35.97
C GLU A 743 47.94 -7.26 35.09
N ASN A 744 47.26 -6.11 34.95
CA ASN A 744 47.67 -4.71 35.21
C ASN A 744 49.10 -4.21 34.90
N THR A 745 49.16 -3.06 34.21
CA THR A 745 49.76 -1.75 34.61
C THR A 745 50.05 -0.93 33.33
N ASP A 746 49.40 0.21 33.13
CA ASP A 746 49.78 1.58 33.53
C ASP A 746 50.49 2.35 32.40
N SER A 747 50.14 3.62 32.27
CA SER A 747 50.51 4.63 31.24
C SER A 747 51.98 5.12 31.47
N PRO A 748 52.58 6.17 30.81
CA PRO A 748 51.99 7.28 30.05
C PRO A 748 52.83 7.97 28.90
N VAL A 749 52.15 8.93 28.21
CA VAL A 749 52.62 10.24 27.67
C VAL A 749 53.74 10.31 26.60
N GLU A 750 53.44 10.96 25.44
CA GLU A 750 54.13 12.20 25.00
C GLU A 750 53.46 12.91 23.79
N HIS A 751 53.46 14.25 23.88
CA HIS A 751 53.05 15.30 22.94
C HIS A 751 54.05 15.52 21.79
N VAL A 752 53.60 15.97 20.59
CA VAL A 752 54.23 17.03 19.74
C VAL A 752 53.18 17.53 18.70
N GLN A 753 52.56 18.72 18.85
CA GLN A 753 52.84 20.02 18.17
C GLN A 753 52.81 20.06 16.61
N GLY A 754 51.91 20.90 16.05
CA GLY A 754 51.99 21.49 14.68
C GLY A 754 53.05 22.61 14.61
N PRO A 755 53.01 23.64 13.71
CA PRO A 755 52.11 24.04 12.58
C PRO A 755 52.97 24.32 11.29
N PRO A 756 52.72 25.25 10.31
CA PRO A 756 51.62 26.22 10.08
C PRO A 756 51.10 26.44 8.63
N VAL A 757 50.02 27.23 8.63
CA VAL A 757 49.35 28.09 7.63
C VAL A 757 50.24 28.70 6.52
N ASP A 758 49.71 28.75 5.30
CA ASP A 758 49.87 29.92 4.42
C ASP A 758 48.70 30.12 3.43
N SER A 759 48.69 31.27 2.77
CA SER A 759 47.51 32.10 2.48
C SER A 759 47.26 32.42 0.99
N LYS A 760 45.98 32.72 0.66
CA LYS A 760 45.45 33.56 -0.45
C LYS A 760 45.65 33.18 -1.93
N SER A 761 44.57 33.23 -2.73
CA SER A 761 44.21 34.42 -3.55
C SER A 761 42.89 34.26 -4.35
N LYS A 762 42.25 35.41 -4.62
CA LYS A 762 41.03 35.67 -5.41
C LYS A 762 41.32 35.72 -6.92
N THR A 763 40.34 35.36 -7.77
CA THR A 763 39.87 36.10 -8.99
C THR A 763 38.67 35.32 -9.59
N GLU A 764 37.45 35.86 -9.56
CA GLU A 764 36.72 36.54 -10.66
C GLU A 764 36.59 35.76 -11.98
N LEU A 765 35.40 35.19 -12.21
CA LEU A 765 34.46 35.56 -13.30
C LEU A 765 33.07 35.00 -13.01
#